data_AF-A0A397Y9J6-F1
#
_entry.id   AF-A0A397Y9J6-F1
#
_cell.length_a   1.000
_cell.length_b   1.000
_cell.length_c   1.000
_cell.angle_alpha   90.00
_cell.angle_beta   90.00
_cell.angle_gamma   90.00
#
_symmetry.space_group_name_H-M   'P 1'
#
loop_
_entity.id
_entity.type
_entity.pdbx_description
1 polymer ?
#
loop_
_entity_poly.entity_id
_entity_poly.type
_entity_poly.pdbx_seq_one_letter_code
_entity_poly.pdbx_strand_id
1 'polypeptide(L)'
;MGCDGQGKLSDSEFSKPLPWIGVYVAAASLICGLAMFADLLRGFRNRRFWFPCKSFSLNATTLTFLAVCVKLSVDLNTCMPSRQDQLSKLSSNVFVCTVMANSMPSLGFMVTQDLLMNLVALGILVVTDVVNICIQLGTGAIYVFPQEHAFVIVLTLLMFVILTFSAITVPATKRFLELKYKKSYELALKQCPLYQTERRGGFCELKEDLMKFWMMAHTCSPQFVMARSVTCTTSGFLCFLSAVTLSEAILRSYFIQPSSLGFCGGDSDYKWSTTLVLLSQAAAVAIGTVAPASRWFTAVNLQCSSGASKSLRDELRVESYWVESLSEKKEHPLNFWMLHGRRSRKLAHDVNRCILDLCIAIQYGIVFASKLLRFIAVYCVSRILLCCHFTFRTHPDSSSGSNPSARQFVLHLEGEEELVDYMARSNREATNHLIQKGRKKQPQNLIDLLEATDPISKGFEGILEFDSDEVGSLAAGEPPNCWALPLVTLTSIAASLPNINPCLLKKLVKAVNEALVYVKKFEDVLDIEGELANSRKAAEVVWLGVDLYHKWLKVDLEKLSKQQRARPQEVFKELEDIAKKEFSESWEKNMLLKPSRWPIKILAANSMYRISQTLTKKYESRNIGTEDTLFREVERMVSDIVAGCFCNTARVVGMQCLVTAVEVREASVREAAMHLGRTEKILEIVDRRCIPALSHHKVAKIDGWREFYKTNKCIPSSTTHPSTQCTTRQLILTIEK
;
A
#
# COMPACT_ATOMS: atom_id res chain seq x y z
N MET A 1 5.21 6.56 54.21
CA MET A 1 3.95 5.84 54.55
C MET A 1 2.92 6.94 54.53
N GLY A 2 1.80 6.81 53.80
CA GLY A 2 0.86 7.94 53.59
C GLY A 2 0.27 8.55 54.86
N CYS A 3 0.48 7.94 56.03
CA CYS A 3 0.21 8.55 57.32
C CYS A 3 1.51 8.92 58.02
N ASP A 4 1.49 10.07 58.70
CA ASP A 4 2.57 10.44 59.61
C ASP A 4 2.68 9.45 60.80
N GLY A 5 3.72 9.61 61.64
CA GLY A 5 3.92 8.75 62.81
C GLY A 5 2.77 8.81 63.85
N GLN A 6 1.79 9.69 63.67
CA GLN A 6 0.58 9.81 64.50
C GLN A 6 -0.67 9.21 63.82
N GLY A 7 -0.54 8.63 62.62
CA GLY A 7 -1.66 8.07 61.87
C GLY A 7 -2.51 9.10 61.13
N LYS A 8 -2.10 10.37 61.06
CA LYS A 8 -2.80 11.40 60.28
C LYS A 8 -2.37 11.34 58.81
N LEU A 9 -3.36 11.48 57.93
CA LEU A 9 -3.16 11.51 56.48
C LEU A 9 -2.25 12.69 56.12
N SER A 10 -1.12 12.44 55.46
CA SER A 10 -0.26 13.50 54.94
C SER A 10 -0.59 13.75 53.47
N ASP A 11 -1.32 14.83 53.18
CA ASP A 11 -1.72 15.23 51.82
C ASP A 11 -0.51 15.38 50.88
N SER A 12 0.65 15.79 51.43
CA SER A 12 1.90 15.93 50.69
C SER A 12 2.56 14.61 50.31
N GLU A 13 2.32 13.50 51.02
CA GLU A 13 2.80 12.18 50.60
C GLU A 13 1.86 11.50 49.60
N PHE A 14 0.54 11.70 49.77
CA PHE A 14 -0.46 11.14 48.86
C PHE A 14 -0.47 11.80 47.48
N SER A 15 -0.05 13.07 47.37
CA SER A 15 0.07 13.80 46.11
C SER A 15 1.37 13.53 45.32
N LYS A 16 2.39 12.87 45.91
CA LYS A 16 3.67 12.56 45.25
C LYS A 16 3.55 11.84 43.89
N PRO A 17 2.58 10.95 43.65
CA PRO A 17 2.43 10.28 42.34
C PRO A 17 1.82 11.15 41.24
N LEU A 18 1.13 12.25 41.58
CA LEU A 18 0.35 13.04 40.61
C LEU A 18 1.22 13.68 39.50
N PRO A 19 2.41 14.23 39.80
CA PRO A 19 3.31 14.70 38.74
C PRO A 19 3.74 13.60 37.76
N TRP A 20 3.95 12.38 38.24
CA TRP A 20 4.28 11.23 37.38
C TRP A 20 3.11 10.81 36.50
N ILE A 21 1.89 10.90 37.03
CA ILE A 21 0.67 10.72 36.24
C ILE A 21 0.61 11.78 35.13
N GLY A 22 0.89 13.05 35.42
CA GLY A 22 0.93 14.10 34.40
C GLY A 22 1.98 13.83 33.31
N VAL A 23 3.17 13.36 33.68
CA VAL A 23 4.20 12.92 32.70
C VAL A 23 3.69 11.77 31.83
N TYR A 24 3.00 10.80 32.41
CA TYR A 24 2.41 9.69 31.66
C TYR A 24 1.36 10.17 30.65
N VAL A 25 0.50 11.12 31.05
CA VAL A 25 -0.49 11.74 30.17
C VAL A 25 0.16 12.51 29.02
N ALA A 26 1.21 13.28 29.31
CA ALA A 26 1.96 14.00 28.29
C ALA A 26 2.63 13.05 27.29
N ALA A 27 3.25 11.98 27.78
CA ALA A 27 3.87 10.95 26.93
C ALA A 27 2.85 10.26 26.03
N ALA A 28 1.68 9.86 26.57
CA ALA A 28 0.59 9.28 25.79
C ALA A 28 0.09 10.24 24.69
N SER A 29 -0.06 11.52 25.03
CA SER A 29 -0.50 12.56 24.10
C SER A 29 0.51 12.77 22.96
N LEU A 30 1.81 12.78 23.26
CA LEU A 30 2.87 12.85 22.24
C LEU A 30 2.90 11.62 21.34
N ILE A 31 2.71 10.42 21.87
CA ILE A 31 2.64 9.18 21.06
C ILE A 31 1.50 9.27 20.05
N CYS A 32 0.32 9.71 20.48
CA CYS A 32 -0.80 9.95 19.58
C CYS A 32 -0.49 11.04 18.54
N GLY A 33 0.14 12.16 18.96
CA GLY A 33 0.61 13.23 18.08
C GLY A 33 1.57 12.74 16.99
N LEU A 34 2.57 11.94 17.36
CA LEU A 34 3.56 11.35 16.44
C LEU A 34 2.90 10.36 15.47
N ALA A 35 1.93 9.57 15.93
CA ALA A 35 1.17 8.67 15.07
C ALA A 35 0.34 9.45 14.03
N MET A 36 -0.35 10.53 14.44
CA MET A 36 -1.06 11.43 13.51
C MET A 36 -0.09 12.11 12.53
N PHE A 37 1.09 12.54 13.00
CA PHE A 37 2.13 13.13 12.16
C PHE A 37 2.67 12.15 11.11
N ALA A 38 2.88 10.88 11.48
CA ALA A 38 3.35 9.85 10.55
C ALA A 38 2.35 9.63 9.41
N ASP A 39 1.05 9.71 9.69
CA ASP A 39 -0.02 9.62 8.70
C ASP A 39 -0.08 10.86 7.80
N LEU A 40 0.11 12.05 8.37
CA LEU A 40 0.26 13.30 7.63
C LEU A 40 1.43 13.24 6.63
N LEU A 41 2.62 12.81 7.10
CA LEU A 41 3.81 12.64 6.26
C LEU A 41 3.59 11.62 5.14
N ARG A 42 2.87 10.52 5.42
CA ARG A 42 2.51 9.53 4.40
C ARG A 42 1.54 10.11 3.37
N GLY A 43 0.60 10.94 3.78
CA GLY A 43 -0.31 11.67 2.90
C GLY A 43 0.47 12.55 1.92
N PHE A 44 1.34 13.43 2.44
CA PHE A 44 2.17 14.31 1.62
C PHE A 44 3.12 13.54 0.69
N ARG A 45 3.83 12.53 1.21
CA ARG A 45 4.82 11.76 0.44
C ARG A 45 4.19 10.96 -0.71
N ASN A 46 2.94 10.53 -0.54
CA ASN A 46 2.20 9.80 -1.57
C ASN A 46 1.26 10.71 -2.39
N ARG A 47 1.28 12.04 -2.14
CA ARG A 47 0.34 13.02 -2.73
C ARG A 47 -1.13 12.61 -2.63
N ARG A 48 -1.51 12.00 -1.49
CA ARG A 48 -2.90 11.63 -1.22
C ARG A 48 -3.60 12.80 -0.52
N PHE A 49 -4.43 13.52 -1.25
CA PHE A 49 -5.21 14.66 -0.73
C PHE A 49 -6.21 14.27 0.37
N TRP A 50 -6.58 12.99 0.47
CA TRP A 50 -7.49 12.49 1.50
C TRP A 50 -6.80 12.08 2.82
N PHE A 51 -5.46 12.13 2.90
CA PHE A 51 -4.60 11.74 4.03
C PHE A 51 -4.95 10.38 4.67
N PRO A 52 -4.16 9.32 4.42
CA PRO A 52 -4.45 7.97 4.91
C PRO A 52 -4.33 7.87 6.43
N CYS A 53 -5.15 7.00 7.04
CA CYS A 53 -5.18 6.73 8.47
C CYS A 53 -4.67 5.29 8.70
N LYS A 54 -3.35 5.13 8.84
CA LYS A 54 -2.70 3.80 8.95
C LYS A 54 -1.91 3.65 10.25
N SER A 55 -1.34 4.73 10.76
CA SER A 55 -0.57 4.75 12.00
C SER A 55 -1.47 5.11 13.18
N PHE A 56 -2.47 5.99 12.97
CA PHE A 56 -3.40 6.43 13.99
C PHE A 56 -4.85 6.03 13.67
N SER A 57 -5.14 4.73 13.74
CA SER A 57 -6.47 4.14 13.48
C SER A 57 -7.25 3.88 14.77
N LEU A 58 -8.59 3.93 14.73
CA LEU A 58 -9.43 3.54 15.86
C LEU A 58 -9.25 2.05 16.18
N ASN A 59 -8.57 1.75 17.27
CA ASN A 59 -8.40 0.40 17.79
C ASN A 59 -8.23 0.43 19.33
N ALA A 60 -8.21 -0.74 19.95
CA ALA A 60 -8.06 -0.90 21.39
C ALA A 60 -6.82 -0.16 21.95
N THR A 61 -5.70 -0.17 21.23
CA THR A 61 -4.47 0.52 21.63
C THR A 61 -4.67 2.04 21.65
N THR A 62 -5.20 2.63 20.58
CA THR A 62 -5.47 4.08 20.52
C THR A 62 -6.52 4.51 21.53
N LEU A 63 -7.52 3.67 21.80
CA LEU A 63 -8.54 3.94 22.82
C LEU A 63 -7.95 3.92 24.23
N THR A 64 -7.03 3.01 24.50
CA THR A 64 -6.31 2.94 25.78
C THR A 64 -5.45 4.18 25.98
N PHE A 65 -4.69 4.60 24.94
CA PHE A 65 -3.95 5.85 25.01
C PHE A 65 -4.86 7.06 25.15
N LEU A 66 -6.01 7.10 24.46
CA LEU A 66 -6.99 8.17 24.61
C LEU A 66 -7.55 8.24 26.03
N ALA A 67 -7.85 7.11 26.65
CA ALA A 67 -8.29 7.04 28.05
C ALA A 67 -7.26 7.61 29.03
N VAL A 68 -5.97 7.42 28.74
CA VAL A 68 -4.90 8.06 29.49
C VAL A 68 -4.85 9.57 29.21
N CYS A 69 -5.03 9.99 27.96
CA CYS A 69 -4.96 11.40 27.57
C CYS A 69 -6.03 12.27 28.25
N VAL A 70 -7.23 11.73 28.49
CA VAL A 70 -8.35 12.45 29.14
C VAL A 70 -8.25 12.45 30.67
N LYS A 71 -7.19 11.93 31.25
CA LYS A 71 -7.11 11.76 32.72
C LYS A 71 -7.24 13.09 33.47
N LEU A 72 -6.72 14.19 32.94
CA LEU A 72 -6.85 15.52 33.58
C LEU A 72 -8.27 16.09 33.47
N SER A 73 -9.01 15.80 32.38
CA SER A 73 -10.42 16.22 32.26
C SER A 73 -11.35 15.37 33.11
N VAL A 74 -10.99 14.12 33.40
CA VAL A 74 -11.77 13.19 34.24
C VAL A 74 -11.46 13.34 35.74
N ASP A 75 -10.39 14.04 36.12
CA ASP A 75 -10.02 14.23 37.54
C ASP A 75 -10.91 15.27 38.24
N LEU A 76 -11.82 14.76 39.09
CA LEU A 76 -12.79 15.55 39.85
C LEU A 76 -12.28 16.05 41.20
N ASN A 77 -11.26 15.39 41.77
CA ASN A 77 -10.98 15.49 43.20
C ASN A 77 -9.72 16.30 43.53
N THR A 78 -8.80 16.45 42.58
CA THR A 78 -7.54 17.16 42.81
C THR A 78 -7.64 18.66 42.51
N CYS A 79 -6.89 19.46 43.26
CA CYS A 79 -6.90 20.91 43.09
C CYS A 79 -6.11 21.32 41.84
N MET A 80 -6.79 21.99 40.91
CA MET A 80 -6.25 22.46 39.63
C MET A 80 -6.58 23.94 39.36
N PRO A 81 -6.14 24.88 40.22
CA PRO A 81 -6.55 26.27 40.15
C PRO A 81 -5.79 27.10 39.11
N SER A 82 -4.58 26.68 38.70
CA SER A 82 -3.69 27.53 37.92
C SER A 82 -4.14 27.67 36.47
N ARG A 83 -3.57 28.67 35.78
CA ARG A 83 -3.81 28.90 34.35
C ARG A 83 -3.49 27.67 33.51
N GLN A 84 -2.34 27.04 33.74
CA GLN A 84 -1.95 25.86 32.97
C GLN A 84 -2.92 24.70 33.22
N ASP A 85 -3.43 24.57 34.44
CA ASP A 85 -4.34 23.47 34.76
C ASP A 85 -5.69 23.63 34.05
N GLN A 86 -6.29 24.83 34.10
CA GLN A 86 -7.57 25.11 33.42
C GLN A 86 -7.45 24.95 31.89
N LEU A 87 -6.35 25.43 31.30
CA LEU A 87 -6.08 25.21 29.88
C LEU A 87 -5.81 23.73 29.56
N SER A 88 -5.16 22.98 30.44
CA SER A 88 -4.88 21.55 30.22
C SER A 88 -6.15 20.69 30.21
N LYS A 89 -7.16 21.08 31.00
CA LYS A 89 -8.51 20.46 30.97
C LYS A 89 -9.21 20.75 29.64
N LEU A 90 -9.15 22.00 29.16
CA LEU A 90 -9.70 22.38 27.86
C LEU A 90 -8.99 21.68 26.70
N SER A 91 -7.65 21.62 26.73
CA SER A 91 -6.85 20.93 25.70
C SER A 91 -7.14 19.45 25.65
N SER A 92 -7.41 18.80 26.80
CA SER A 92 -7.78 17.38 26.86
C SER A 92 -9.10 17.11 26.12
N ASN A 93 -10.11 17.96 26.31
CA ASN A 93 -11.41 17.84 25.62
C ASN A 93 -11.27 18.07 24.09
N VAL A 94 -10.53 19.11 23.69
CA VAL A 94 -10.24 19.40 22.27
C VAL A 94 -9.42 18.27 21.62
N PHE A 95 -8.53 17.65 22.39
CA PHE A 95 -7.75 16.51 21.94
C PHE A 95 -8.65 15.31 21.59
N VAL A 96 -9.70 15.02 22.38
CA VAL A 96 -10.69 13.97 22.07
C VAL A 96 -11.39 14.25 20.73
N CYS A 97 -11.84 15.49 20.50
CA CYS A 97 -12.38 15.94 19.20
C CYS A 97 -11.41 15.65 18.04
N THR A 98 -10.13 16.02 18.22
CA THR A 98 -9.09 15.86 17.21
C THR A 98 -8.82 14.39 16.89
N VAL A 99 -8.78 13.54 17.91
CA VAL A 99 -8.59 12.10 17.77
C VAL A 99 -9.75 11.46 17.00
N MET A 100 -10.99 11.79 17.36
CA MET A 100 -12.18 11.29 16.64
C MET A 100 -12.14 11.68 15.16
N ALA A 101 -11.82 12.94 14.84
CA ALA A 101 -11.72 13.42 13.46
C ALA A 101 -10.65 12.68 12.63
N ASN A 102 -9.50 12.39 13.23
CA ASN A 102 -8.43 11.65 12.56
C ASN A 102 -8.77 10.17 12.37
N SER A 103 -9.57 9.61 13.27
CA SER A 103 -9.98 8.21 13.24
C SER A 103 -11.09 7.90 12.23
N MET A 104 -11.82 8.91 11.72
CA MET A 104 -12.96 8.70 10.80
C MET A 104 -12.66 7.82 9.58
N PRO A 105 -11.54 7.99 8.84
CA PRO A 105 -11.24 7.12 7.71
C PRO A 105 -10.96 5.66 8.12
N SER A 106 -10.57 5.42 9.38
CA SER A 106 -10.28 4.06 9.85
C SER A 106 -11.50 3.16 9.91
N LEU A 107 -12.69 3.74 10.14
CA LEU A 107 -13.97 3.00 10.13
C LEU A 107 -14.14 2.21 8.84
N GLY A 108 -13.66 2.76 7.72
CA GLY A 108 -13.75 2.14 6.41
C GLY A 108 -13.03 0.79 6.32
N PHE A 109 -11.88 0.57 6.95
CA PHE A 109 -11.15 -0.69 6.79
C PHE A 109 -11.42 -1.73 7.88
N MET A 110 -12.04 -1.33 9.00
CA MET A 110 -12.26 -2.23 10.14
C MET A 110 -13.24 -3.36 9.83
N VAL A 111 -12.99 -4.54 10.41
CA VAL A 111 -13.95 -5.65 10.38
C VAL A 111 -15.20 -5.25 11.19
N THR A 112 -16.39 -5.68 10.77
CA THR A 112 -17.66 -5.24 11.37
C THR A 112 -17.76 -5.49 12.88
N GLN A 113 -17.19 -6.60 13.38
CA GLN A 113 -17.16 -6.90 14.82
C GLN A 113 -16.26 -5.92 15.57
N ASP A 114 -15.03 -5.71 15.09
CA ASP A 114 -14.08 -4.76 15.68
C ASP A 114 -14.62 -3.33 15.63
N LEU A 115 -15.31 -2.96 14.55
CA LEU A 115 -15.96 -1.66 14.41
C LEU A 115 -16.94 -1.40 15.56
N LEU A 116 -17.81 -2.37 15.86
CA LEU A 116 -18.79 -2.25 16.95
C LEU A 116 -18.10 -2.16 18.30
N MET A 117 -17.12 -3.04 18.60
CA MET A 117 -16.44 -3.04 19.90
C MET A 117 -15.69 -1.73 20.15
N ASN A 118 -14.93 -1.25 19.17
CA ASN A 118 -14.17 -0.01 19.29
C ASN A 118 -15.11 1.20 19.41
N LEU A 119 -16.27 1.19 18.74
CA LEU A 119 -17.27 2.26 18.84
C LEU A 119 -17.94 2.30 20.22
N VAL A 120 -18.28 1.15 20.79
CA VAL A 120 -18.83 1.06 22.16
C VAL A 120 -17.82 1.55 23.18
N ALA A 121 -16.56 1.10 23.07
CA ALA A 121 -15.49 1.55 23.96
C ALA A 121 -15.24 3.07 23.85
N LEU A 122 -15.22 3.62 22.63
CA LEU A 122 -15.16 5.06 22.41
C LEU A 122 -16.35 5.79 23.03
N GLY A 123 -17.56 5.24 22.90
CA GLY A 123 -18.77 5.82 23.47
C GLY A 123 -18.75 5.87 24.99
N ILE A 124 -18.32 4.80 25.66
CA ILE A 124 -18.13 4.78 27.11
C ILE A 124 -17.16 5.88 27.53
N LEU A 125 -16.04 6.02 26.80
CA LEU A 125 -15.03 7.02 27.13
C LEU A 125 -15.55 8.45 26.94
N VAL A 126 -16.20 8.76 25.81
CA VAL A 126 -16.75 10.09 25.52
C VAL A 126 -17.84 10.48 26.52
N VAL A 127 -18.75 9.55 26.85
CA VAL A 127 -19.79 9.81 27.87
C VAL A 127 -19.15 10.06 29.23
N THR A 128 -18.14 9.28 29.61
CA THR A 128 -17.41 9.47 30.87
C THR A 128 -16.75 10.86 30.91
N ASP A 129 -16.02 11.24 29.86
CA ASP A 129 -15.36 12.54 29.78
C ASP A 129 -16.37 13.71 29.88
N VAL A 130 -17.44 13.66 29.08
CA VAL A 130 -18.49 14.70 29.08
C VAL A 130 -19.17 14.83 30.44
N VAL A 131 -19.56 13.72 31.07
CA VAL A 131 -20.21 13.74 32.39
C VAL A 131 -19.28 14.37 33.44
N ASN A 132 -18.00 14.02 33.43
CA ASN A 132 -17.03 14.60 34.37
C ASN A 132 -16.83 16.10 34.14
N ILE A 133 -16.71 16.55 32.89
CA ILE A 133 -16.60 17.98 32.58
C ILE A 133 -17.88 18.73 33.01
N CYS A 134 -19.06 18.16 32.80
CA CYS A 134 -20.33 18.74 33.26
C CYS A 134 -20.39 18.87 34.79
N ILE A 135 -19.92 17.85 35.53
CA ILE A 135 -19.81 17.92 37.00
C ILE A 135 -18.85 19.03 37.41
N GLN A 136 -17.69 19.15 36.75
CA GLN A 136 -16.71 20.20 37.05
C GLN A 136 -17.21 21.61 36.73
N LEU A 137 -18.01 21.77 35.68
CA LEU A 137 -18.69 23.04 35.37
C LEU A 137 -19.75 23.38 36.42
N GLY A 138 -20.58 22.41 36.82
CA GLY A 138 -21.64 22.60 37.82
C GLY A 138 -21.13 22.85 39.24
N THR A 139 -19.98 22.26 39.59
CA THR A 139 -19.32 22.46 40.90
C THR A 139 -18.42 23.70 40.95
N GLY A 140 -18.21 24.37 39.81
CA GLY A 140 -17.31 25.53 39.72
C GLY A 140 -15.82 25.19 39.72
N ALA A 141 -15.45 23.90 39.60
CA ALA A 141 -14.06 23.48 39.44
C ALA A 141 -13.44 23.97 38.10
N ILE A 142 -14.28 24.20 37.09
CA ILE A 142 -13.95 24.95 35.87
C ILE A 142 -14.71 26.29 35.93
N TYR A 143 -13.98 27.39 36.16
CA TYR A 143 -14.57 28.71 36.39
C TYR A 143 -14.11 29.78 35.39
N VAL A 144 -12.95 29.60 34.74
CA VAL A 144 -12.37 30.61 33.84
C VAL A 144 -12.93 30.50 32.42
N PHE A 145 -13.08 29.29 31.90
CA PHE A 145 -13.45 29.02 30.50
C PHE A 145 -14.77 28.22 30.34
N PRO A 146 -15.86 28.54 31.07
CA PRO A 146 -17.07 27.72 31.03
C PRO A 146 -17.75 27.74 29.65
N GLN A 147 -17.67 28.85 28.92
CA GLN A 147 -18.26 29.00 27.59
C GLN A 147 -17.52 28.15 26.55
N GLU A 148 -16.19 28.20 26.57
CA GLU A 148 -15.32 27.42 25.69
C GLU A 148 -15.48 25.93 25.96
N HIS A 149 -15.53 25.51 27.24
CA HIS A 149 -15.82 24.12 27.61
C HIS A 149 -17.19 23.66 27.14
N ALA A 150 -18.25 24.45 27.37
CA ALA A 150 -19.61 24.10 26.92
C ALA A 150 -19.66 23.96 25.39
N PHE A 151 -19.01 24.86 24.65
CA PHE A 151 -18.94 24.78 23.19
C PHE A 151 -18.19 23.52 22.73
N VAL A 152 -17.02 23.21 23.28
CA VAL A 152 -16.25 22.01 22.90
C VAL A 152 -16.98 20.72 23.29
N ILE A 153 -17.73 20.69 24.39
CA ILE A 153 -18.60 19.54 24.73
C ILE A 153 -19.64 19.30 23.63
N VAL A 154 -20.32 20.35 23.15
CA VAL A 154 -21.28 20.23 22.05
C VAL A 154 -20.61 19.71 20.79
N LEU A 155 -19.43 20.23 20.44
CA LEU A 155 -18.65 19.74 19.30
C LEU A 155 -18.26 18.26 19.46
N THR A 156 -17.82 17.85 20.65
CA THR A 156 -17.40 16.46 20.95
C THR A 156 -18.57 15.50 20.82
N LEU A 157 -19.74 15.85 21.37
CA LEU A 157 -20.97 15.05 21.24
C LEU A 157 -21.43 14.96 19.78
N LEU A 158 -21.41 16.08 19.05
CA LEU A 158 -21.78 16.10 17.63
C LEU A 158 -20.83 15.22 16.81
N MET A 159 -19.53 15.32 17.04
CA MET A 159 -18.51 14.47 16.41
C MET A 159 -18.73 12.98 16.70
N PHE A 160 -19.01 12.63 17.95
CA PHE A 160 -19.28 11.25 18.35
C PHE A 160 -20.55 10.69 17.69
N VAL A 161 -21.61 11.50 17.63
CA VAL A 161 -22.86 11.15 16.93
C VAL A 161 -22.58 10.92 15.44
N ILE A 162 -21.90 11.86 14.77
CA ILE A 162 -21.52 11.72 13.35
C ILE A 162 -20.68 10.45 13.12
N LEU A 163 -19.74 10.14 14.02
CA LEU A 163 -18.88 8.96 13.95
C LEU A 163 -19.68 7.67 14.07
N THR A 164 -20.55 7.60 15.07
CA THR A 164 -21.42 6.43 15.33
C THR A 164 -22.33 6.15 14.15
N PHE A 165 -23.01 7.17 13.64
CA PHE A 165 -23.94 7.04 12.53
C PHE A 165 -23.22 6.76 11.20
N SER A 166 -22.02 7.32 10.99
CA SER A 166 -21.18 6.94 9.86
C SER A 166 -20.70 5.49 9.93
N ALA A 167 -20.39 4.96 11.12
CA ALA A 167 -19.99 3.58 11.29
C ALA A 167 -21.13 2.59 10.93
N ILE A 168 -22.39 2.96 11.16
CA ILE A 168 -23.56 2.13 10.81
C ILE A 168 -23.67 1.92 9.30
N THR A 169 -23.25 2.90 8.48
CA THR A 169 -23.39 2.82 7.02
C THR A 169 -22.24 2.07 6.35
N VAL A 170 -21.08 1.97 6.99
CA VAL A 170 -19.87 1.30 6.47
C VAL A 170 -20.15 -0.11 5.90
N PRO A 171 -20.86 -1.03 6.59
CA PRO A 171 -21.09 -2.38 6.06
C PRO A 171 -21.89 -2.40 4.76
N ALA A 172 -22.94 -1.58 4.65
CA ALA A 172 -23.75 -1.49 3.44
C ALA A 172 -22.94 -0.87 2.29
N THR A 173 -22.22 0.22 2.56
CA THR A 173 -21.35 0.85 1.57
C THR A 173 -20.27 -0.11 1.07
N LYS A 174 -19.65 -0.92 1.94
CA LYS A 174 -18.70 -1.97 1.55
C LYS A 174 -19.35 -2.98 0.60
N ARG A 175 -20.52 -3.52 0.96
CA ARG A 175 -21.24 -4.51 0.16
C ARG A 175 -21.58 -3.96 -1.23
N PHE A 176 -22.11 -2.73 -1.28
CA PHE A 176 -22.45 -2.05 -2.53
C PHE A 176 -21.23 -1.85 -3.42
N LEU A 177 -20.13 -1.34 -2.85
CA LEU A 177 -18.90 -1.10 -3.57
C LEU A 177 -18.25 -2.40 -4.07
N GLU A 178 -18.31 -3.48 -3.30
CA GLU A 178 -17.84 -4.80 -3.76
C GLU A 178 -18.66 -5.34 -4.93
N LEU A 179 -19.98 -5.15 -4.93
CA LEU A 179 -20.82 -5.53 -6.06
C LEU A 179 -20.47 -4.72 -7.32
N LYS A 180 -20.31 -3.39 -7.17
CA LYS A 180 -19.91 -2.51 -8.28
C LYS A 180 -18.50 -2.84 -8.78
N TYR A 181 -17.58 -3.15 -7.88
CA TYR A 181 -16.23 -3.57 -8.20
C TYR A 181 -16.24 -4.87 -9.01
N LYS A 182 -16.97 -5.90 -8.58
CA LYS A 182 -17.07 -7.18 -9.33
C LYS A 182 -17.55 -6.96 -10.77
N LYS A 183 -18.60 -6.14 -10.95
CA LYS A 183 -19.13 -5.80 -12.28
C LYS A 183 -18.10 -5.06 -13.16
N SER A 184 -17.44 -4.04 -12.61
CA SER A 184 -16.40 -3.30 -13.32
C SER A 184 -15.15 -4.14 -13.58
N TYR A 185 -14.81 -5.06 -12.67
CA TYR A 185 -13.70 -5.98 -12.78
C TYR A 185 -13.93 -7.00 -13.90
N GLU A 186 -15.12 -7.58 -14.02
CA GLU A 186 -15.48 -8.44 -15.16
C GLU A 186 -15.39 -7.70 -16.50
N LEU A 187 -15.79 -6.42 -16.52
CA LEU A 187 -15.67 -5.57 -17.71
C LEU A 187 -14.20 -5.26 -18.03
N ALA A 188 -13.38 -4.96 -17.02
CA ALA A 188 -11.94 -4.75 -17.19
C ALA A 188 -11.25 -6.00 -17.70
N LEU A 189 -11.60 -7.19 -17.19
CA LEU A 189 -11.08 -8.47 -17.67
C LEU A 189 -11.37 -8.69 -19.15
N LYS A 190 -12.59 -8.41 -19.60
CA LYS A 190 -12.97 -8.51 -21.03
C LYS A 190 -12.20 -7.51 -21.92
N GLN A 191 -11.89 -6.33 -21.39
CA GLN A 191 -11.21 -5.26 -22.13
C GLN A 191 -9.68 -5.34 -22.06
N CYS A 192 -9.09 -6.16 -21.18
CA CYS A 192 -7.65 -6.27 -20.97
C CYS A 192 -7.16 -7.71 -21.26
N PRO A 193 -7.19 -8.17 -22.53
CA PRO A 193 -6.77 -9.53 -22.88
C PRO A 193 -5.27 -9.78 -22.64
N LEU A 194 -4.47 -8.71 -22.49
CA LEU A 194 -3.03 -8.74 -22.22
C LEU A 194 -2.65 -9.53 -20.97
N TYR A 195 -3.56 -9.62 -19.99
CA TYR A 195 -3.33 -10.37 -18.76
C TYR A 195 -3.78 -11.83 -18.81
N GLN A 196 -4.54 -12.22 -19.85
CA GLN A 196 -5.12 -13.55 -19.99
C GLN A 196 -4.55 -14.35 -21.16
N THR A 197 -4.24 -13.71 -22.30
CA THR A 197 -4.13 -14.50 -23.54
C THR A 197 -3.06 -14.09 -24.54
N GLU A 198 -2.43 -12.91 -24.48
CA GLU A 198 -1.29 -12.59 -25.37
C GLU A 198 -0.51 -11.35 -24.90
N ARG A 199 0.79 -11.49 -24.59
CA ARG A 199 1.67 -10.33 -24.43
C ARG A 199 2.02 -9.83 -25.82
N ARG A 200 1.09 -9.13 -26.45
CA ARG A 200 1.34 -8.43 -27.71
C ARG A 200 1.38 -6.90 -27.56
N GLY A 201 1.04 -6.40 -26.38
CA GLY A 201 1.11 -4.98 -26.04
C GLY A 201 2.42 -4.58 -25.36
N GLY A 202 3.01 -3.49 -25.85
CA GLY A 202 4.19 -2.87 -25.25
C GLY A 202 3.87 -2.14 -23.94
N PHE A 203 4.88 -1.48 -23.37
CA PHE A 203 4.78 -0.75 -22.09
C PHE A 203 3.58 0.21 -22.00
N CYS A 204 3.24 0.92 -23.07
CA CYS A 204 2.14 1.88 -23.09
C CYS A 204 0.77 1.22 -22.85
N GLU A 205 0.51 0.07 -23.46
CA GLU A 205 -0.74 -0.67 -23.29
C GLU A 205 -0.84 -1.25 -21.88
N LEU A 206 0.25 -1.83 -21.38
CA LEU A 206 0.33 -2.36 -20.02
C LEU A 206 0.08 -1.26 -18.97
N LYS A 207 0.60 -0.05 -19.23
CA LYS A 207 0.36 1.14 -18.41
C LYS A 207 -1.11 1.54 -18.44
N GLU A 208 -1.76 1.58 -19.60
CA GLU A 208 -3.18 1.92 -19.70
C GLU A 208 -4.07 0.91 -18.98
N ASP A 209 -3.80 -0.38 -19.12
CA ASP A 209 -4.56 -1.43 -18.44
C ASP A 209 -4.36 -1.37 -16.92
N LEU A 210 -3.12 -1.20 -16.47
CA LEU A 210 -2.81 -0.96 -15.05
C LEU A 210 -3.58 0.26 -14.50
N MET A 211 -3.72 1.34 -15.29
CA MET A 211 -4.47 2.51 -14.88
C MET A 211 -5.94 2.16 -14.63
N LYS A 212 -6.58 1.33 -15.47
CA LYS A 212 -7.97 0.87 -15.25
C LYS A 212 -8.10 0.12 -13.91
N PHE A 213 -7.19 -0.81 -13.61
CA PHE A 213 -7.19 -1.55 -12.34
C PHE A 213 -6.92 -0.65 -11.13
N TRP A 214 -6.00 0.31 -11.25
CA TRP A 214 -5.74 1.29 -10.19
C TRP A 214 -6.94 2.17 -9.92
N MET A 215 -7.61 2.67 -10.97
CA MET A 215 -8.83 3.46 -10.85
C MET A 215 -9.87 2.73 -10.01
N MET A 216 -10.16 1.47 -10.33
CA MET A 216 -11.13 0.66 -9.60
C MET A 216 -10.68 0.38 -8.16
N ALA A 217 -9.44 -0.09 -7.97
CA ALA A 217 -8.94 -0.47 -6.65
C ALA A 217 -8.87 0.71 -5.68
N HIS A 218 -8.46 1.89 -6.15
CA HIS A 218 -8.35 3.08 -5.30
C HIS A 218 -9.71 3.70 -4.98
N THR A 219 -10.60 3.84 -5.96
CA THR A 219 -11.92 4.46 -5.77
C THR A 219 -12.86 3.62 -4.91
N CYS A 220 -12.64 2.29 -4.92
CA CYS A 220 -13.34 1.31 -4.07
C CYS A 220 -12.65 1.08 -2.72
N SER A 221 -11.55 1.77 -2.41
CA SER A 221 -10.88 1.62 -1.12
C SER A 221 -11.81 2.14 -0.01
N PRO A 222 -12.23 1.30 0.96
CA PRO A 222 -13.21 1.71 1.96
C PRO A 222 -12.74 2.91 2.81
N GLN A 223 -11.43 3.00 3.09
CA GLN A 223 -10.86 4.18 3.78
C GLN A 223 -11.01 5.46 2.96
N PHE A 224 -10.77 5.37 1.65
CA PHE A 224 -10.90 6.52 0.75
C PHE A 224 -12.35 6.99 0.65
N VAL A 225 -13.29 6.03 0.56
CA VAL A 225 -14.73 6.30 0.55
C VAL A 225 -15.16 7.00 1.84
N MET A 226 -14.71 6.51 3.00
CA MET A 226 -14.98 7.20 4.26
C MET A 226 -14.35 8.58 4.32
N ALA A 227 -13.11 8.75 3.85
CA ALA A 227 -12.43 10.04 3.87
C ALA A 227 -13.09 11.12 2.98
N ARG A 228 -13.74 10.73 1.88
CA ARG A 228 -14.47 11.64 0.98
C ARG A 228 -15.94 11.84 1.35
N SER A 229 -16.44 11.10 2.34
CA SER A 229 -17.82 11.23 2.80
C SER A 229 -18.12 12.61 3.40
N VAL A 230 -19.38 13.06 3.27
CA VAL A 230 -19.81 14.37 3.80
C VAL A 230 -19.74 14.43 5.32
N THR A 231 -19.89 13.28 6.00
CA THR A 231 -19.75 13.19 7.45
C THR A 231 -18.29 13.34 7.89
N CYS A 232 -17.34 12.75 7.16
CA CYS A 232 -15.91 12.93 7.44
C CYS A 232 -15.45 14.37 7.18
N THR A 233 -15.94 15.03 6.11
CA THR A 233 -15.59 16.43 5.84
C THR A 233 -16.16 17.37 6.90
N THR A 234 -17.41 17.14 7.34
CA THR A 234 -18.03 17.86 8.46
C THR A 234 -17.23 17.68 9.74
N SER A 235 -16.78 16.45 10.02
CA SER A 235 -15.93 16.17 11.18
C SER A 235 -14.59 16.94 11.13
N GLY A 236 -14.06 17.16 9.93
CA GLY A 236 -12.86 17.98 9.73
C GLY A 236 -13.08 19.46 10.04
N PHE A 237 -14.24 20.00 9.70
CA PHE A 237 -14.62 21.36 10.06
C PHE A 237 -14.84 21.53 11.57
N LEU A 238 -15.56 20.61 12.21
CA LEU A 238 -15.76 20.63 13.67
C LEU A 238 -14.43 20.52 14.43
N CYS A 239 -13.52 19.68 13.94
CA CYS A 239 -12.15 19.59 14.46
C CYS A 239 -11.40 20.92 14.33
N PHE A 240 -11.47 21.57 13.16
CA PHE A 240 -10.88 22.89 12.95
C PHE A 240 -11.45 23.94 13.92
N LEU A 241 -12.78 23.99 14.09
CA LEU A 241 -13.41 24.87 15.07
C LEU A 241 -12.91 24.62 16.50
N SER A 242 -12.82 23.36 16.93
CA SER A 242 -12.32 23.02 18.27
C SER A 242 -10.85 23.41 18.49
N ALA A 243 -10.03 23.36 17.44
CA ALA A 243 -8.63 23.80 17.52
C ALA A 243 -8.51 25.34 17.57
N VAL A 244 -9.38 26.04 16.85
CA VAL A 244 -9.47 27.51 16.92
C VAL A 244 -9.89 27.96 18.31
N THR A 245 -10.88 27.33 18.94
CA THR A 245 -11.29 27.69 20.31
C THR A 245 -10.20 27.44 21.34
N LEU A 246 -9.42 26.36 21.21
CA LEU A 246 -8.24 26.15 22.06
C LEU A 246 -7.19 27.24 21.84
N SER A 247 -6.91 27.59 20.58
CA SER A 247 -5.93 28.61 20.22
C SER A 247 -6.34 29.99 20.74
N GLU A 248 -7.62 30.34 20.61
CA GLU A 248 -8.20 31.56 21.16
C GLU A 248 -8.06 31.60 22.68
N ALA A 249 -8.42 30.52 23.39
CA ALA A 249 -8.31 30.45 24.84
C ALA A 249 -6.85 30.61 25.32
N ILE A 250 -5.90 29.98 24.64
CA ILE A 250 -4.47 30.15 24.90
C ILE A 250 -4.06 31.62 24.68
N LEU A 251 -4.37 32.20 23.52
CA LEU A 251 -4.00 33.58 23.20
C LEU A 251 -4.61 34.59 24.17
N ARG A 252 -5.89 34.42 24.52
CA ARG A 252 -6.61 35.28 25.48
C ARG A 252 -5.97 35.22 26.87
N SER A 253 -5.58 34.02 27.30
CA SER A 253 -4.99 33.80 28.63
C SER A 253 -3.56 34.35 28.78
N TYR A 254 -2.76 34.37 27.70
CA TYR A 254 -1.36 34.81 27.76
C TYR A 254 -1.13 36.25 27.31
N PHE A 255 -1.86 36.74 26.30
CA PHE A 255 -1.50 37.99 25.62
C PHE A 255 -2.51 39.12 25.78
N ILE A 256 -3.81 38.82 25.83
CA ILE A 256 -4.84 39.86 25.65
C ILE A 256 -5.34 40.40 26.99
N GLN A 257 -5.51 39.54 28.00
CA GLN A 257 -6.22 39.93 29.24
C GLN A 257 -5.78 39.14 30.49
N PRO A 258 -4.49 39.16 30.87
CA PRO A 258 -4.03 38.44 32.05
C PRO A 258 -4.60 38.97 33.38
N SER A 259 -5.05 40.23 33.44
CA SER A 259 -5.59 40.88 34.64
C SER A 259 -7.12 40.79 34.81
N SER A 260 -7.88 40.43 33.76
CA SER A 260 -9.34 40.27 33.83
C SER A 260 -9.79 38.81 34.07
N LEU A 261 -8.91 37.84 33.80
CA LEU A 261 -9.13 36.43 34.13
C LEU A 261 -8.64 36.18 35.56
N GLY A 262 -9.58 36.08 36.50
CA GLY A 262 -9.28 35.88 37.93
C GLY A 262 -8.83 34.45 38.23
N PHE A 263 -7.59 34.10 37.91
CA PHE A 263 -7.01 32.80 38.31
C PHE A 263 -6.76 32.76 39.83
N CYS A 264 -7.16 31.66 40.47
CA CYS A 264 -6.85 31.43 41.88
C CYS A 264 -5.34 31.20 42.08
N GLY A 265 -4.77 31.83 43.12
CA GLY A 265 -3.41 31.56 43.56
C GLY A 265 -3.31 30.22 44.28
N GLY A 266 -2.38 29.36 43.87
CA GLY A 266 -2.13 28.05 44.47
C GLY A 266 -1.43 27.11 43.50
N ASP A 267 -0.59 26.22 44.02
CA ASP A 267 0.05 25.17 43.24
C ASP A 267 -0.90 23.98 43.06
N SER A 268 -0.96 23.44 41.85
CA SER A 268 -1.65 22.19 41.58
C SER A 268 -0.86 21.01 42.12
N ASP A 269 -1.55 19.97 42.57
CA ASP A 269 -0.92 18.73 43.04
C ASP A 269 -0.10 18.04 41.93
N TYR A 270 -0.44 18.30 40.67
CA TYR A 270 0.29 17.85 39.48
C TYR A 270 1.54 18.69 39.18
N LYS A 271 1.69 19.86 39.81
CA LYS A 271 2.86 20.76 39.69
C LYS A 271 3.19 21.08 38.22
N TRP A 272 4.47 21.11 37.87
CA TRP A 272 4.97 21.40 36.52
C TRP A 272 4.47 20.45 35.43
N SER A 273 3.98 19.25 35.80
CA SER A 273 3.55 18.24 34.83
C SER A 273 2.32 18.68 34.04
N THR A 274 1.44 19.54 34.57
CA THR A 274 0.28 20.06 33.82
C THR A 274 0.70 20.97 32.67
N THR A 275 1.80 21.70 32.84
CA THR A 275 2.40 22.49 31.75
C THR A 275 2.92 21.58 30.64
N LEU A 276 3.57 20.46 31.00
CA LEU A 276 4.04 19.48 30.03
C LEU A 276 2.86 18.84 29.27
N VAL A 277 1.78 18.50 29.97
CA VAL A 277 0.54 17.99 29.37
C VAL A 277 -0.03 19.00 28.38
N LEU A 278 -0.22 20.25 28.78
CA LEU A 278 -0.76 21.31 27.93
C LEU A 278 0.06 21.47 26.64
N LEU A 279 1.39 21.55 26.76
CA LEU A 279 2.28 21.68 25.59
C LEU A 279 2.18 20.47 24.66
N SER A 280 2.19 19.26 25.21
CA SER A 280 2.09 18.03 24.42
C SER A 280 0.75 17.91 23.68
N GLN A 281 -0.36 18.20 24.36
CA GLN A 281 -1.69 18.13 23.76
C GLN A 281 -1.92 19.25 22.76
N ALA A 282 -1.49 20.48 23.04
CA ALA A 282 -1.58 21.59 22.09
C ALA A 282 -0.80 21.29 20.79
N ALA A 283 0.42 20.76 20.91
CA ALA A 283 1.20 20.33 19.75
C ALA A 283 0.52 19.19 18.97
N ALA A 284 -0.01 18.20 19.68
CA ALA A 284 -0.71 17.08 19.07
C ALA A 284 -2.03 17.51 18.39
N VAL A 285 -2.77 18.45 18.97
CA VAL A 285 -3.96 19.07 18.37
C VAL A 285 -3.56 19.82 17.10
N ALA A 286 -2.56 20.70 17.17
CA ALA A 286 -2.11 21.47 16.00
C ALA A 286 -1.71 20.55 14.82
N ILE A 287 -0.96 19.49 15.08
CA ILE A 287 -0.59 18.47 14.08
C ILE A 287 -1.82 17.71 13.61
N GLY A 288 -2.66 17.26 14.54
CA GLY A 288 -3.83 16.43 14.29
C GLY A 288 -4.92 17.15 13.49
N THR A 289 -5.06 18.47 13.62
CA THR A 289 -6.07 19.24 12.87
C THR A 289 -5.74 19.39 11.39
N VAL A 290 -4.47 19.32 10.99
CA VAL A 290 -4.05 19.54 9.59
C VAL A 290 -4.74 18.58 8.62
N ALA A 291 -4.75 17.28 8.91
CA ALA A 291 -5.32 16.29 7.99
C ALA A 291 -6.86 16.40 7.86
N PRO A 292 -7.65 16.45 8.96
CA PRO A 292 -9.09 16.67 8.87
C PRO A 292 -9.46 18.01 8.21
N ALA A 293 -8.77 19.10 8.54
CA ALA A 293 -9.01 20.41 7.92
C ALA A 293 -8.71 20.40 6.42
N SER A 294 -7.64 19.71 6.01
CA SER A 294 -7.29 19.55 4.59
C SER A 294 -8.36 18.77 3.80
N ARG A 295 -8.97 17.74 4.40
CA ARG A 295 -10.08 17.00 3.79
C ARG A 295 -11.31 17.91 3.57
N TRP A 296 -11.65 18.70 4.58
CA TRP A 296 -12.73 19.69 4.49
C TRP A 296 -12.44 20.72 3.39
N PHE A 297 -11.26 21.35 3.41
CA PHE A 297 -10.88 22.36 2.42
C PHE A 297 -10.86 21.81 0.99
N THR A 298 -10.35 20.58 0.80
CA THR A 298 -10.37 19.91 -0.52
C THR A 298 -11.81 19.70 -1.00
N ALA A 299 -12.71 19.24 -0.14
CA ALA A 299 -14.10 19.03 -0.51
C ALA A 299 -14.82 20.33 -0.89
N VAL A 300 -14.52 21.43 -0.21
CA VAL A 300 -15.07 22.77 -0.52
C VAL A 300 -14.54 23.26 -1.87
N ASN A 301 -13.22 23.21 -2.09
CA ASN A 301 -12.62 23.68 -3.34
C ASN A 301 -13.10 22.91 -4.58
N LEU A 302 -13.30 21.60 -4.45
CA LEU A 302 -13.80 20.77 -5.55
C LEU A 302 -15.19 21.22 -5.99
N GLN A 303 -16.08 21.47 -5.03
CA GLN A 303 -17.44 21.94 -5.31
C GLN A 303 -17.46 23.37 -5.85
N CYS A 304 -16.56 24.25 -5.40
CA CYS A 304 -16.41 25.58 -5.98
C CYS A 304 -15.96 25.53 -7.46
N SER A 305 -15.16 24.53 -7.83
CA SER A 305 -14.63 24.38 -9.20
C SER A 305 -15.62 23.73 -10.18
N SER A 306 -16.57 22.93 -9.69
CA SER A 306 -17.64 22.38 -10.49
C SER A 306 -18.67 23.48 -10.75
N GLY A 307 -18.49 24.26 -11.82
CA GLY A 307 -19.41 25.34 -12.24
C GLY A 307 -20.79 24.88 -12.71
N ALA A 308 -21.26 23.69 -12.27
CA ALA A 308 -22.58 23.18 -12.56
C ALA A 308 -23.60 23.82 -11.60
N SER A 309 -24.51 24.63 -12.14
CA SER A 309 -25.64 25.18 -11.40
C SER A 309 -26.67 24.09 -11.12
N LYS A 310 -26.43 23.24 -10.12
CA LYS A 310 -27.46 22.33 -9.59
C LYS A 310 -28.50 23.11 -8.80
N SER A 311 -29.72 22.60 -8.78
CA SER A 311 -30.72 23.13 -7.86
C SER A 311 -30.30 22.82 -6.42
N LEU A 312 -30.56 23.75 -5.49
CA LEU A 312 -30.30 23.57 -4.05
C LEU A 312 -30.92 22.24 -3.54
N ARG A 313 -32.06 21.85 -4.12
CA ARG A 313 -32.80 20.64 -3.78
C ARG A 313 -32.03 19.37 -4.14
N ASP A 314 -31.35 19.35 -5.29
CA ASP A 314 -30.59 18.18 -5.74
C ASP A 314 -29.29 18.00 -4.95
N GLU A 315 -28.66 19.10 -4.51
CA GLU A 315 -27.44 19.06 -3.70
C GLU A 315 -27.71 18.61 -2.26
N LEU A 316 -28.85 19.01 -1.67
CA LEU A 316 -29.25 18.64 -0.32
C LEU A 316 -30.01 17.31 -0.23
N ARG A 317 -30.29 16.65 -1.36
CA ARG A 317 -30.98 15.36 -1.38
C ARG A 317 -30.14 14.30 -0.66
N VAL A 318 -30.71 13.64 0.35
CA VAL A 318 -30.07 12.51 1.04
C VAL A 318 -30.26 11.24 0.21
N GLU A 319 -29.17 10.56 -0.11
CA GLU A 319 -29.18 9.32 -0.87
C GLU A 319 -29.66 8.14 -0.03
N SER A 320 -30.30 7.16 -0.68
CA SER A 320 -30.92 6.02 0.01
C SER A 320 -29.89 5.11 0.71
N TYR A 321 -28.68 4.99 0.16
CA TYR A 321 -27.62 4.14 0.72
C TYR A 321 -27.22 4.50 2.16
N TRP A 322 -27.45 5.76 2.59
CA TRP A 322 -27.18 6.18 3.97
C TRP A 322 -28.08 5.50 4.99
N VAL A 323 -29.29 5.12 4.58
CA VAL A 323 -30.33 4.57 5.45
C VAL A 323 -30.54 3.08 5.20
N GLU A 324 -30.05 2.56 4.07
CA GLU A 324 -30.27 1.19 3.60
C GLU A 324 -29.99 0.11 4.66
N SER A 325 -28.87 0.20 5.38
CA SER A 325 -28.55 -0.79 6.44
C SER A 325 -29.56 -0.78 7.60
N LEU A 326 -30.07 0.41 7.95
CA LEU A 326 -31.06 0.56 9.00
C LEU A 326 -32.44 0.07 8.53
N SER A 327 -32.79 0.32 7.27
CA SER A 327 -34.03 -0.21 6.68
C SER A 327 -34.00 -1.73 6.53
N GLU A 328 -32.89 -2.32 6.07
CA GLU A 328 -32.73 -3.78 6.00
C GLU A 328 -32.90 -4.41 7.40
N LYS A 329 -32.27 -3.83 8.43
CA LYS A 329 -32.42 -4.29 9.83
C LYS A 329 -33.84 -4.15 10.36
N LYS A 330 -34.61 -3.18 9.86
CA LYS A 330 -36.02 -2.97 10.25
C LYS A 330 -36.94 -4.05 9.68
N GLU A 331 -36.58 -4.61 8.53
CA GLU A 331 -37.35 -5.68 7.86
C GLU A 331 -37.07 -7.07 8.44
N HIS A 332 -35.90 -7.27 9.07
CA HIS A 332 -35.54 -8.55 9.66
C HIS A 332 -36.23 -8.80 11.03
N PRO A 333 -36.91 -9.94 11.22
CA PRO A 333 -37.47 -10.30 12.52
C PRO A 333 -36.33 -10.63 13.50
N LEU A 334 -36.36 -10.01 14.68
CA LEU A 334 -35.38 -10.28 15.72
C LEU A 334 -35.63 -11.65 16.35
N ASN A 335 -34.62 -12.52 16.31
CA ASN A 335 -34.63 -13.80 17.00
C ASN A 335 -34.37 -13.61 18.51
N PHE A 336 -35.30 -12.99 19.23
CA PHE A 336 -35.27 -12.95 20.70
C PHE A 336 -35.78 -14.28 21.27
N TRP A 337 -34.96 -15.33 21.15
CA TRP A 337 -35.25 -16.64 21.73
C TRP A 337 -35.36 -16.60 23.27
N MET A 338 -34.73 -15.60 23.91
CA MET A 338 -34.67 -15.43 25.36
C MET A 338 -35.98 -14.91 25.99
N LEU A 339 -36.93 -14.34 25.22
CA LEU A 339 -38.20 -13.83 25.73
C LEU A 339 -39.32 -14.88 25.58
N HIS A 340 -39.69 -15.50 26.71
CA HIS A 340 -40.67 -16.59 26.78
C HIS A 340 -42.15 -16.18 26.54
N GLY A 341 -42.47 -14.89 26.41
CA GLY A 341 -43.86 -14.39 26.27
C GLY A 341 -44.19 -13.72 24.93
N ARG A 342 -45.37 -14.01 24.35
CA ARG A 342 -45.86 -13.38 23.09
C ARG A 342 -46.00 -11.86 23.21
N ARG A 343 -46.47 -11.34 24.36
CA ARG A 343 -46.65 -9.90 24.60
C ARG A 343 -45.31 -9.17 24.75
N SER A 344 -44.34 -9.74 25.47
CA SER A 344 -43.02 -9.14 25.65
C SER A 344 -42.20 -9.18 24.36
N ARG A 345 -42.33 -10.23 23.55
CA ARG A 345 -41.73 -10.29 22.21
C ARG A 345 -42.32 -9.24 21.26
N LYS A 346 -43.63 -9.03 21.29
CA LYS A 346 -44.30 -7.96 20.53
C LYS A 346 -43.81 -6.58 20.98
N LEU A 347 -43.81 -6.31 22.28
CA LEU A 347 -43.31 -5.04 22.83
C LEU A 347 -41.84 -4.79 22.48
N ALA A 348 -40.97 -5.79 22.62
CA ALA A 348 -39.55 -5.67 22.26
C ALA A 348 -39.35 -5.39 20.77
N HIS A 349 -40.17 -6.02 19.91
CA HIS A 349 -40.15 -5.76 18.47
C HIS A 349 -40.65 -4.34 18.13
N ASP A 350 -41.72 -3.87 18.78
CA ASP A 350 -42.27 -2.53 18.57
C ASP A 350 -41.29 -1.45 19.06
N VAL A 351 -40.65 -1.67 20.21
CA VAL A 351 -39.58 -0.79 20.73
C VAL A 351 -38.38 -0.76 19.80
N ASN A 352 -37.90 -1.92 19.33
CA ASN A 352 -36.76 -1.95 18.40
C ASN A 352 -37.09 -1.24 17.07
N ARG A 353 -38.31 -1.40 16.56
CA ARG A 353 -38.76 -0.69 15.36
C ARG A 353 -38.76 0.83 15.59
N CYS A 354 -39.24 1.28 16.74
CA CYS A 354 -39.20 2.69 17.13
C CYS A 354 -37.75 3.21 17.23
N ILE A 355 -36.83 2.43 17.81
CA ILE A 355 -35.40 2.79 17.88
C ILE A 355 -34.81 2.89 16.47
N LEU A 356 -35.08 1.93 15.58
CA LEU A 356 -34.60 1.98 14.21
C LEU A 356 -35.19 3.17 13.44
N ASP A 357 -36.47 3.49 13.63
CA ASP A 357 -37.11 4.66 13.02
C ASP A 357 -36.46 5.97 13.49
N LEU A 358 -36.15 6.07 14.78
CA LEU A 358 -35.40 7.19 15.34
C LEU A 358 -33.99 7.27 14.76
N CYS A 359 -33.27 6.15 14.67
CA CYS A 359 -31.94 6.08 14.06
C CYS A 359 -31.95 6.51 12.59
N ILE A 360 -32.97 6.09 11.82
CA ILE A 360 -33.15 6.50 10.43
C ILE A 360 -33.33 8.02 10.33
N ALA A 361 -34.20 8.58 11.18
CA ALA A 361 -34.43 10.02 11.22
C ALA A 361 -33.16 10.80 11.61
N ILE A 362 -32.41 10.31 12.60
CA ILE A 362 -31.14 10.93 13.03
C ILE A 362 -30.10 10.85 11.91
N GLN A 363 -29.91 9.68 11.28
CA GLN A 363 -28.98 9.50 10.16
C GLN A 363 -29.31 10.48 9.02
N TYR A 364 -30.60 10.58 8.66
CA TYR A 364 -31.07 11.50 7.64
C TYR A 364 -30.75 12.95 8.01
N GLY A 365 -31.06 13.35 9.25
CA GLY A 365 -30.78 14.69 9.78
C GLY A 365 -29.29 15.02 9.77
N ILE A 366 -28.43 14.08 10.18
CA ILE A 366 -26.97 14.26 10.17
C ILE A 366 -26.45 14.49 8.75
N VAL A 367 -26.85 13.65 7.79
CA VAL A 367 -26.38 13.77 6.41
C VAL A 367 -26.87 15.07 5.79
N PHE A 368 -28.14 15.43 6.02
CA PHE A 368 -28.72 16.68 5.57
C PHE A 368 -27.97 17.90 6.14
N ALA A 369 -27.76 17.94 7.46
CA ALA A 369 -27.03 19.01 8.12
C ALA A 369 -25.57 19.11 7.64
N SER A 370 -24.92 17.97 7.42
CA SER A 370 -23.54 17.89 6.89
C SER A 370 -23.45 18.46 5.47
N LYS A 371 -24.42 18.16 4.61
CA LYS A 371 -24.53 18.71 3.25
C LYS A 371 -24.80 20.21 3.28
N LEU A 372 -25.72 20.66 4.13
CA LEU A 372 -26.02 22.08 4.32
C LEU A 372 -24.79 22.85 4.81
N LEU A 373 -24.04 22.31 5.77
CA LEU A 373 -22.82 22.92 6.27
C LEU A 373 -21.75 23.04 5.18
N ARG A 374 -21.59 21.99 4.36
CA ARG A 374 -20.68 22.04 3.20
C ARG A 374 -21.12 23.11 2.21
N PHE A 375 -22.42 23.22 1.92
CA PHE A 375 -22.97 24.24 1.03
C PHE A 375 -22.71 25.66 1.56
N ILE A 376 -22.94 25.90 2.85
CA ILE A 376 -22.64 27.19 3.49
C ILE A 376 -21.14 27.50 3.38
N ALA A 377 -20.27 26.53 3.65
CA ALA A 377 -18.83 26.71 3.52
C ALA A 377 -18.40 27.05 2.09
N VAL A 378 -18.95 26.36 1.08
CA VAL A 378 -18.73 26.65 -0.35
C VAL A 378 -19.22 28.05 -0.71
N TYR A 379 -20.40 28.46 -0.23
CA TYR A 379 -20.93 29.79 -0.45
C TYR A 379 -20.01 30.86 0.16
N CYS A 380 -19.60 30.71 1.42
CA CYS A 380 -18.68 31.63 2.10
C CYS A 380 -17.34 31.73 1.36
N VAL A 381 -16.71 30.60 1.03
CA VAL A 381 -15.41 30.56 0.35
C VAL A 381 -15.52 31.13 -1.07
N SER A 382 -16.60 30.84 -1.81
CA SER A 382 -16.86 31.42 -3.12
C SER A 382 -17.01 32.94 -3.06
N ARG A 383 -17.70 33.48 -2.05
CA ARG A 383 -17.83 34.93 -1.86
C ARG A 383 -16.49 35.59 -1.50
N ILE A 384 -15.69 34.94 -0.66
CA ILE A 384 -14.32 35.39 -0.33
C ILE A 384 -13.44 35.35 -1.59
N LEU A 385 -13.46 34.25 -2.35
CA LEU A 385 -12.71 34.13 -3.60
C LEU A 385 -13.16 35.15 -4.64
N LEU A 386 -14.46 35.44 -4.77
CA LEU A 386 -14.97 36.47 -5.67
C LEU A 386 -14.50 37.88 -5.24
N CYS A 387 -14.43 38.13 -3.93
CA CYS A 387 -13.89 39.36 -3.36
C CYS A 387 -12.37 39.49 -3.59
N CYS A 388 -11.61 38.40 -3.42
CA CYS A 388 -10.16 38.35 -3.66
C CYS A 388 -9.80 38.30 -5.16
N HIS A 389 -10.64 37.74 -6.02
CA HIS A 389 -10.42 37.67 -7.47
C HIS A 389 -10.49 39.05 -8.14
N PHE A 390 -11.13 40.04 -7.48
CA PHE A 390 -11.02 41.45 -7.85
C PHE A 390 -9.58 42.01 -7.68
N THR A 391 -8.71 41.33 -6.92
CA THR A 391 -7.31 41.75 -6.67
C THR A 391 -6.24 40.89 -7.35
N PHE A 392 -6.54 39.67 -7.81
CA PHE A 392 -5.59 38.84 -8.59
C PHE A 392 -6.30 38.15 -9.75
N ARG A 393 -6.02 38.59 -10.99
CA ARG A 393 -6.35 37.87 -12.22
C ARG A 393 -5.33 36.75 -12.44
N THR A 394 -5.71 35.51 -12.20
CA THR A 394 -5.05 34.35 -12.79
C THR A 394 -6.09 33.54 -13.54
N HIS A 395 -5.84 33.36 -14.84
CA HIS A 395 -6.67 32.55 -15.73
C HIS A 395 -6.76 31.11 -15.18
N PRO A 396 -7.96 30.51 -15.12
CA PRO A 396 -8.05 29.08 -14.92
C PRO A 396 -7.59 28.40 -16.21
N ASP A 397 -6.48 27.66 -16.12
CA ASP A 397 -6.03 26.77 -17.20
C ASP A 397 -7.12 25.75 -17.49
N SER A 398 -7.85 25.98 -18.57
CA SER A 398 -8.72 24.98 -19.20
C SER A 398 -7.83 23.96 -19.92
N SER A 399 -7.25 23.02 -19.18
CA SER A 399 -6.46 21.95 -19.76
C SER A 399 -7.31 20.70 -20.00
N SER A 400 -7.73 20.54 -21.26
CA SER A 400 -7.53 19.33 -22.08
C SER A 400 -7.99 17.97 -21.54
N GLY A 401 -9.12 17.50 -22.07
CA GLY A 401 -9.32 16.10 -22.51
C GLY A 401 -9.21 15.00 -21.46
N SER A 402 -10.24 14.81 -20.64
CA SER A 402 -10.44 13.51 -19.98
C SER A 402 -10.81 12.47 -21.04
N ASN A 403 -9.92 11.50 -21.31
CA ASN A 403 -10.27 10.34 -22.14
C ASN A 403 -11.53 9.66 -21.58
N PRO A 404 -12.59 9.46 -22.39
CA PRO A 404 -13.85 8.88 -21.93
C PRO A 404 -13.71 7.46 -21.36
N SER A 405 -12.65 6.72 -21.77
CA SER A 405 -12.37 5.37 -21.30
C SER A 405 -11.99 5.27 -19.82
N ALA A 406 -11.37 6.30 -19.23
CA ALA A 406 -10.95 6.26 -17.82
C ALA A 406 -12.11 6.49 -16.85
N ARG A 407 -13.16 7.21 -17.28
CA ARG A 407 -14.34 7.54 -16.45
C ARG A 407 -15.13 6.29 -16.06
N GLN A 408 -15.23 5.31 -16.97
CA GLN A 408 -16.01 4.09 -16.78
C GLN A 408 -15.51 3.21 -15.62
N PHE A 409 -14.23 3.33 -15.25
CA PHE A 409 -13.60 2.55 -14.18
C PHE A 409 -13.59 3.26 -12.82
N VAL A 410 -14.22 4.43 -12.71
CA VAL A 410 -14.34 5.18 -11.46
C VAL A 410 -15.54 4.70 -10.65
N LEU A 411 -15.26 4.09 -9.50
CA LEU A 411 -16.30 3.61 -8.59
C LEU A 411 -16.72 4.74 -7.64
N HIS A 412 -17.97 5.19 -7.81
CA HIS A 412 -18.57 6.29 -7.08
C HIS A 412 -19.93 5.87 -6.50
N LEU A 413 -20.36 6.53 -5.42
CA LEU A 413 -21.68 6.37 -4.80
C LEU A 413 -22.71 7.29 -5.51
N GLU A 414 -23.99 7.07 -5.23
CA GLU A 414 -25.05 7.98 -5.67
C GLU A 414 -24.75 9.41 -5.15
N GLY A 415 -24.95 10.42 -6.00
CA GLY A 415 -24.66 11.83 -5.68
C GLY A 415 -23.22 12.29 -5.94
N GLU A 416 -22.29 11.39 -6.27
CA GLU A 416 -20.86 11.72 -6.46
C GLU A 416 -20.42 11.89 -7.92
N GLU A 417 -21.35 12.12 -8.86
CA GLU A 417 -21.03 12.18 -10.29
C GLU A 417 -20.02 13.29 -10.65
N GLU A 418 -20.07 14.43 -9.96
CA GLU A 418 -19.14 15.55 -10.15
C GLU A 418 -17.71 15.23 -9.71
N LEU A 419 -17.56 14.30 -8.77
CA LEU A 419 -16.26 13.87 -8.27
C LEU A 419 -15.56 12.92 -9.25
N VAL A 420 -16.29 12.34 -10.21
CA VAL A 420 -15.75 11.33 -11.14
C VAL A 420 -14.58 11.88 -11.95
N ASP A 421 -14.72 13.09 -12.50
CA ASP A 421 -13.68 13.72 -13.31
C ASP A 421 -12.45 14.13 -12.51
N TYR A 422 -12.68 14.60 -11.27
CA TYR A 422 -11.59 14.89 -10.36
C TYR A 422 -10.85 13.62 -9.96
N MET A 423 -11.56 12.57 -9.57
CA MET A 423 -10.96 11.28 -9.20
C MET A 423 -10.20 10.67 -10.38
N ALA A 424 -10.75 10.73 -11.59
CA ALA A 424 -10.08 10.25 -12.80
C ALA A 424 -8.73 10.97 -13.04
N ARG A 425 -8.71 12.30 -12.96
CA ARG A 425 -7.49 13.10 -13.14
C ARG A 425 -6.48 12.86 -12.01
N SER A 426 -6.91 13.00 -10.77
CA SER A 426 -6.07 12.85 -9.57
C SER A 426 -5.43 11.46 -9.48
N ASN A 427 -6.21 10.40 -9.75
CA ASN A 427 -5.69 9.04 -9.73
C ASN A 427 -4.74 8.76 -10.90
N ARG A 428 -4.99 9.31 -12.09
CA ARG A 428 -4.07 9.23 -13.23
C ARG A 428 -2.72 9.87 -12.91
N GLU A 429 -2.73 11.05 -12.31
CA GLU A 429 -1.52 11.72 -11.83
C GLU A 429 -0.79 10.91 -10.76
N ALA A 430 -1.53 10.33 -9.81
CA ALA A 430 -0.97 9.47 -8.77
C ALA A 430 -0.30 8.21 -9.35
N THR A 431 -0.92 7.54 -10.33
CA THR A 431 -0.33 6.38 -11.02
C THR A 431 0.91 6.77 -11.79
N ASN A 432 0.86 7.86 -12.56
CA ASN A 432 2.03 8.38 -13.28
C ASN A 432 3.18 8.69 -12.32
N HIS A 433 2.89 9.26 -11.14
CA HIS A 433 3.89 9.52 -10.12
C HIS A 433 4.50 8.24 -9.54
N LEU A 434 3.68 7.20 -9.29
CA LEU A 434 4.16 5.89 -8.84
C LEU A 434 5.09 5.25 -9.86
N ILE A 435 4.70 5.26 -11.14
CA ILE A 435 5.54 4.77 -12.24
C ILE A 435 6.85 5.57 -12.29
N GLN A 436 6.79 6.90 -12.21
CA GLN A 436 7.99 7.75 -12.18
C GLN A 436 8.90 7.44 -11.00
N LYS A 437 8.35 7.11 -9.84
CA LYS A 437 9.11 6.66 -8.67
C LYS A 437 9.75 5.29 -8.89
N GLY A 438 9.07 4.40 -9.63
CA GLY A 438 9.63 3.15 -10.13
C GLY A 438 10.81 3.39 -11.07
N ARG A 439 10.68 4.30 -12.05
CA ARG A 439 11.73 4.68 -12.99
C ARG A 439 13.01 5.14 -12.31
N LYS A 440 12.89 5.93 -11.25
CA LYS A 440 14.05 6.37 -10.43
C LYS A 440 14.78 5.23 -9.72
N LYS A 441 14.21 4.03 -9.65
CA LYS A 441 14.77 2.84 -9.00
C LYS A 441 14.99 1.69 -10.01
N GLN A 442 15.26 2.05 -11.26
CA GLN A 442 15.61 1.07 -12.30
C GLN A 442 16.93 0.36 -11.96
N PRO A 443 17.05 -0.94 -12.28
CA PRO A 443 18.28 -1.71 -12.07
C PRO A 443 19.30 -1.34 -13.15
N GLN A 444 20.17 -0.38 -12.85
CA GLN A 444 21.06 0.21 -13.85
C GLN A 444 22.11 -0.80 -14.35
N ASN A 445 22.69 -1.62 -13.47
CA ASN A 445 23.70 -2.60 -13.89
C ASN A 445 23.08 -3.67 -14.80
N LEU A 446 21.85 -4.09 -14.50
CA LEU A 446 21.11 -5.01 -15.36
C LEU A 446 20.78 -4.39 -16.73
N ILE A 447 20.32 -3.14 -16.77
CA ILE A 447 20.03 -2.45 -18.02
C ILE A 447 21.31 -2.36 -18.87
N ASP A 448 22.43 -1.95 -18.25
CA ASP A 448 23.72 -1.85 -18.95
C ASP A 448 24.16 -3.20 -19.54
N LEU A 449 23.94 -4.31 -18.83
CA LEU A 449 24.22 -5.68 -19.33
C LEU A 449 23.34 -6.03 -20.54
N LEU A 450 22.03 -5.75 -20.45
CA LEU A 450 21.08 -6.07 -21.52
C LEU A 450 21.30 -5.21 -22.77
N GLU A 451 21.65 -3.94 -22.62
CA GLU A 451 21.98 -3.05 -23.74
C GLU A 451 23.31 -3.45 -24.41
N ALA A 452 24.33 -3.80 -23.63
CA ALA A 452 25.63 -4.21 -24.17
C ALA A 452 25.58 -5.51 -24.99
N THR A 453 24.64 -6.40 -24.66
CA THR A 453 24.48 -7.71 -25.29
C THR A 453 23.44 -7.72 -26.42
N ASP A 454 22.62 -6.68 -26.54
CA ASP A 454 21.58 -6.53 -27.58
C ASP A 454 22.10 -6.69 -29.01
N PRO A 455 23.25 -6.12 -29.41
CA PRO A 455 23.77 -6.28 -30.78
C PRO A 455 24.27 -7.71 -31.09
N ILE A 456 24.60 -8.47 -30.05
CA ILE A 456 25.19 -9.81 -30.14
C ILE A 456 24.09 -10.88 -30.08
N SER A 457 23.02 -10.59 -29.35
CA SER A 457 21.86 -11.46 -29.22
C SER A 457 20.98 -11.37 -30.48
N LYS A 458 20.70 -12.52 -31.11
CA LYS A 458 19.78 -12.63 -32.25
C LYS A 458 18.34 -12.96 -31.82
N GLY A 459 18.02 -12.74 -30.54
CA GLY A 459 16.74 -13.09 -29.94
C GLY A 459 16.93 -13.67 -28.55
N PHE A 460 16.62 -14.97 -28.39
CA PHE A 460 16.69 -15.67 -27.10
C PHE A 460 17.43 -17.02 -27.22
N GLU A 461 18.32 -17.16 -28.21
CA GLU A 461 19.02 -18.42 -28.48
C GLU A 461 19.86 -18.90 -27.29
N GLY A 462 20.36 -17.99 -26.45
CA GLY A 462 21.07 -18.29 -25.20
C GLY A 462 20.30 -19.22 -24.26
N ILE A 463 18.95 -19.19 -24.30
CA ILE A 463 18.10 -20.07 -23.49
C ILE A 463 18.19 -21.53 -23.94
N LEU A 464 18.32 -21.80 -25.24
CA LEU A 464 18.59 -23.16 -25.71
C LEU A 464 20.06 -23.54 -25.46
N GLU A 465 20.94 -22.55 -25.51
CA GLU A 465 22.37 -22.74 -25.66
C GLU A 465 23.13 -23.01 -24.35
N PHE A 466 22.55 -22.74 -23.18
CA PHE A 466 23.23 -22.94 -21.89
C PHE A 466 23.32 -24.42 -21.46
N ASP A 467 22.42 -25.28 -21.94
CA ASP A 467 22.33 -26.70 -21.58
C ASP A 467 21.98 -27.55 -22.80
N SER A 468 22.70 -28.66 -23.00
CA SER A 468 22.56 -29.57 -24.14
C SER A 468 21.89 -30.89 -23.74
N ASP A 469 20.93 -31.35 -24.55
CA ASP A 469 20.30 -32.67 -24.33
C ASP A 469 21.23 -33.83 -24.66
N GLU A 470 22.34 -33.57 -25.37
CA GLU A 470 23.41 -34.56 -25.56
C GLU A 470 24.23 -34.81 -24.27
N VAL A 471 24.00 -34.01 -23.24
CA VAL A 471 24.58 -34.17 -21.92
C VAL A 471 23.53 -34.83 -21.03
N GLY A 472 23.71 -36.13 -20.76
CA GLY A 472 22.83 -36.88 -19.88
C GLY A 472 22.92 -36.40 -18.43
N SER A 473 21.77 -36.40 -17.73
CA SER A 473 21.69 -36.12 -16.28
C SER A 473 22.53 -37.12 -15.46
N LEU A 474 23.01 -36.70 -14.28
CA LEU A 474 23.78 -37.56 -13.37
C LEU A 474 22.95 -38.71 -12.76
N ALA A 475 21.61 -38.65 -12.85
CA ALA A 475 20.71 -39.72 -12.45
C ALA A 475 19.54 -39.90 -13.44
N ALA A 476 18.73 -40.95 -13.24
CA ALA A 476 17.57 -41.24 -14.08
C ALA A 476 16.52 -40.12 -13.98
N GLY A 477 16.33 -39.38 -15.07
CA GLY A 477 15.41 -38.25 -15.17
C GLY A 477 16.09 -36.88 -15.02
N GLU A 478 15.53 -35.88 -15.68
CA GLU A 478 16.00 -34.49 -15.60
C GLU A 478 15.07 -33.67 -14.69
N PRO A 479 15.61 -32.91 -13.71
CA PRO A 479 14.80 -31.98 -12.95
C PRO A 479 14.35 -30.81 -13.84
N PRO A 480 13.15 -30.26 -13.61
CA PRO A 480 12.69 -29.09 -14.34
C PRO A 480 13.60 -27.88 -14.05
N ASN A 481 13.95 -27.14 -15.10
CA ASN A 481 14.80 -25.96 -14.97
C ASN A 481 13.97 -24.79 -14.44
N CYS A 482 14.49 -24.10 -13.43
CA CYS A 482 14.01 -22.77 -13.07
C CYS A 482 14.85 -21.71 -13.81
N TRP A 483 14.40 -20.46 -13.85
CA TRP A 483 15.13 -19.33 -14.43
C TRP A 483 16.36 -18.97 -13.58
N ALA A 484 16.24 -19.02 -12.25
CA ALA A 484 17.30 -18.56 -11.35
C ALA A 484 18.55 -19.47 -11.33
N LEU A 485 18.37 -20.80 -11.36
CA LEU A 485 19.48 -21.74 -11.18
C LEU A 485 20.51 -21.69 -12.33
N PRO A 486 20.13 -21.70 -13.62
CA PRO A 486 21.06 -21.51 -14.73
C PRO A 486 21.83 -20.19 -14.67
N LEU A 487 21.17 -19.08 -14.26
CA LEU A 487 21.83 -17.78 -14.11
C LEU A 487 22.96 -17.81 -13.08
N VAL A 488 22.67 -18.38 -11.91
CA VAL A 488 23.62 -18.50 -10.81
C VAL A 488 24.76 -19.44 -11.20
N THR A 489 24.48 -20.56 -11.87
CA THR A 489 25.49 -21.51 -12.34
C THR A 489 26.40 -20.89 -13.41
N LEU A 490 25.85 -20.24 -14.43
CA LEU A 490 26.62 -19.56 -15.48
C LEU A 490 27.53 -18.46 -14.89
N THR A 491 27.01 -17.70 -13.92
CA THR A 491 27.79 -16.65 -13.25
C THR A 491 28.88 -17.23 -12.35
N SER A 492 28.63 -18.36 -11.70
CA SER A 492 29.64 -19.10 -10.92
C SER A 492 30.78 -19.59 -11.83
N ILE A 493 30.43 -20.12 -13.01
CA ILE A 493 31.40 -20.53 -14.02
C ILE A 493 32.21 -19.31 -14.49
N ALA A 494 31.54 -18.20 -14.82
CA ALA A 494 32.22 -16.96 -15.21
C ALA A 494 33.21 -16.45 -14.13
N ALA A 495 32.85 -16.58 -12.84
CA ALA A 495 33.73 -16.19 -11.74
C ALA A 495 34.95 -17.11 -11.55
N SER A 496 34.90 -18.33 -12.07
CA SER A 496 36.00 -19.31 -11.98
C SER A 496 36.96 -19.28 -13.18
N LEU A 497 36.62 -18.58 -14.26
CA LEU A 497 37.44 -18.51 -15.46
C LEU A 497 38.74 -17.71 -15.23
N PRO A 498 39.88 -18.13 -15.81
CA PRO A 498 41.16 -17.44 -15.66
C PRO A 498 41.21 -16.15 -16.50
N ASN A 499 42.07 -15.21 -16.11
CA ASN A 499 42.42 -14.00 -16.87
C ASN A 499 41.26 -13.04 -17.21
N ILE A 500 40.10 -13.16 -16.56
CA ILE A 500 38.98 -12.24 -16.76
C ILE A 500 39.23 -10.91 -16.06
N ASN A 501 38.91 -9.81 -16.75
CA ASN A 501 38.95 -8.48 -16.15
C ASN A 501 38.03 -8.41 -14.91
N PRO A 502 38.58 -8.16 -13.69
CA PRO A 502 37.79 -8.14 -12.45
C PRO A 502 36.66 -7.11 -12.47
N CYS A 503 36.83 -6.00 -13.20
CA CYS A 503 35.80 -4.98 -13.34
C CYS A 503 34.59 -5.46 -14.15
N LEU A 504 34.82 -6.27 -15.21
CA LEU A 504 33.73 -6.85 -16.01
C LEU A 504 32.98 -7.91 -15.20
N LEU A 505 33.70 -8.81 -14.54
CA LEU A 505 33.08 -9.81 -13.65
C LEU A 505 32.24 -9.15 -12.56
N LYS A 506 32.75 -8.08 -11.92
CA LYS A 506 31.99 -7.33 -10.90
C LYS A 506 30.73 -6.68 -11.46
N LYS A 507 30.74 -6.20 -12.71
CA LYS A 507 29.55 -5.67 -13.38
C LYS A 507 28.52 -6.78 -13.63
N LEU A 508 28.95 -7.94 -14.13
CA LEU A 508 28.09 -9.11 -14.33
C LEU A 508 27.44 -9.55 -13.01
N VAL A 509 28.22 -9.73 -11.94
CA VAL A 509 27.70 -10.14 -10.62
C VAL A 509 26.66 -9.15 -10.10
N LYS A 510 26.90 -7.83 -10.22
CA LYS A 510 25.92 -6.80 -9.84
C LYS A 510 24.64 -6.87 -10.68
N ALA A 511 24.76 -7.04 -11.99
CA ALA A 511 23.63 -7.16 -12.89
C ALA A 511 22.78 -8.41 -12.59
N VAL A 512 23.44 -9.54 -12.31
CA VAL A 512 22.76 -10.79 -11.91
C VAL A 512 22.10 -10.66 -10.55
N ASN A 513 22.74 -9.97 -9.59
CA ASN A 513 22.13 -9.70 -8.29
C ASN A 513 20.85 -8.86 -8.43
N GLU A 514 20.89 -7.81 -9.27
CA GLU A 514 19.71 -7.02 -9.61
C GLU A 514 18.63 -7.84 -10.33
N ALA A 515 19.02 -8.73 -11.26
CA ALA A 515 18.10 -9.60 -11.99
C ALA A 515 17.38 -10.60 -11.08
N LEU A 516 18.11 -11.25 -10.15
CA LEU A 516 17.58 -12.29 -9.28
C LEU A 516 16.46 -11.79 -8.36
N VAL A 517 16.46 -10.50 -7.98
CA VAL A 517 15.34 -9.87 -7.26
C VAL A 517 14.04 -9.98 -8.05
N TYR A 518 14.08 -9.81 -9.38
CA TYR A 518 12.91 -9.91 -10.25
C TYR A 518 12.59 -11.34 -10.63
N VAL A 519 13.61 -12.14 -10.99
CA VAL A 519 13.44 -13.54 -11.39
C VAL A 519 12.76 -14.32 -10.28
N LYS A 520 13.22 -14.19 -9.03
CA LYS A 520 12.57 -14.83 -7.86
C LYS A 520 11.10 -14.46 -7.76
N LYS A 521 10.79 -13.16 -7.85
CA LYS A 521 9.40 -12.66 -7.79
C LYS A 521 8.55 -13.21 -8.93
N PHE A 522 9.11 -13.40 -10.12
CA PHE A 522 8.38 -13.92 -11.27
C PHE A 522 8.11 -15.41 -11.08
N GLU A 523 9.10 -16.18 -10.68
CA GLU A 523 8.92 -17.61 -10.41
C GLU A 523 7.95 -17.86 -9.26
N ASP A 524 7.96 -17.02 -8.20
CA ASP A 524 6.96 -17.08 -7.11
C ASP A 524 5.52 -16.94 -7.61
N VAL A 525 5.30 -16.13 -8.65
CA VAL A 525 3.97 -15.89 -9.24
C VAL A 525 3.61 -16.93 -10.30
N LEU A 526 4.60 -17.49 -11.01
CA LEU A 526 4.40 -18.39 -12.14
C LEU A 526 4.37 -19.89 -11.75
N ASP A 527 5.06 -20.29 -10.67
CA ASP A 527 5.14 -21.68 -10.18
C ASP A 527 3.92 -22.05 -9.33
N ILE A 528 2.76 -22.18 -9.98
CA ILE A 528 1.48 -22.50 -9.32
C ILE A 528 1.50 -23.91 -8.70
N GLU A 529 2.18 -24.86 -9.33
CA GLU A 529 2.25 -26.27 -8.91
C GLU A 529 3.32 -26.53 -7.83
N GLY A 530 4.21 -25.54 -7.59
CA GLY A 530 5.28 -25.63 -6.61
C GLY A 530 6.41 -26.58 -7.00
N GLU A 531 6.49 -26.99 -8.26
CA GLU A 531 7.46 -27.98 -8.75
C GLU A 531 8.88 -27.42 -8.81
N LEU A 532 9.04 -26.10 -8.90
CA LEU A 532 10.34 -25.41 -8.99
C LEU A 532 10.84 -24.93 -7.62
N ALA A 533 10.11 -25.20 -6.52
CA ALA A 533 10.44 -24.70 -5.20
C ALA A 533 11.86 -25.11 -4.73
N ASN A 534 12.27 -26.36 -4.97
CA ASN A 534 13.60 -26.83 -4.58
C ASN A 534 14.70 -26.24 -5.48
N SER A 535 14.46 -26.12 -6.78
CA SER A 535 15.41 -25.52 -7.73
C SER A 535 15.64 -24.03 -7.42
N ARG A 536 14.58 -23.29 -7.06
CA ARG A 536 14.68 -21.90 -6.59
C ARG A 536 15.51 -21.78 -5.33
N LYS A 537 15.23 -22.61 -4.32
CA LYS A 537 16.03 -22.64 -3.08
C LYS A 537 17.49 -23.00 -3.36
N ALA A 538 17.74 -23.88 -4.33
CA ALA A 538 19.10 -24.19 -4.74
C ALA A 538 19.81 -22.98 -5.34
N ALA A 539 19.16 -22.24 -6.24
CA ALA A 539 19.69 -21.00 -6.79
C ALA A 539 19.98 -19.97 -5.69
N GLU A 540 19.08 -19.78 -4.73
CA GLU A 540 19.27 -18.84 -3.60
C GLU A 540 20.48 -19.20 -2.72
N VAL A 541 20.60 -20.47 -2.33
CA VAL A 541 21.70 -20.94 -1.48
C VAL A 541 23.04 -20.81 -2.20
N VAL A 542 23.09 -21.20 -3.48
CA VAL A 542 24.31 -21.09 -4.28
C VAL A 542 24.67 -19.62 -4.50
N TRP A 543 23.71 -18.77 -4.85
CA TRP A 543 23.97 -17.35 -5.10
C TRP A 543 24.49 -16.62 -3.86
N LEU A 544 23.92 -16.90 -2.69
CA LEU A 544 24.41 -16.35 -1.42
C LEU A 544 25.89 -16.69 -1.18
N GLY A 545 26.28 -17.93 -1.49
CA GLY A 545 27.68 -18.37 -1.42
C GLY A 545 28.59 -17.63 -2.40
N VAL A 546 28.13 -17.44 -3.63
CA VAL A 546 28.89 -16.83 -4.72
C VAL A 546 29.05 -15.32 -4.52
N ASP A 547 27.97 -14.63 -4.17
CA ASP A 547 27.94 -13.16 -4.00
C ASP A 547 28.71 -12.72 -2.74
N LEU A 548 28.53 -13.40 -1.60
CA LEU A 548 29.14 -12.98 -0.33
C LEU A 548 30.54 -13.57 -0.08
N TYR A 549 30.77 -14.81 -0.53
CA TYR A 549 31.98 -15.57 -0.16
C TYR A 549 32.81 -16.03 -1.35
N HIS A 550 32.40 -15.69 -2.58
CA HIS A 550 33.03 -16.18 -3.81
C HIS A 550 33.15 -17.71 -3.86
N LYS A 551 32.16 -18.40 -3.29
CA LYS A 551 32.14 -19.86 -3.16
C LYS A 551 30.92 -20.48 -3.80
N TRP A 552 31.15 -21.49 -4.63
CA TRP A 552 30.11 -22.40 -5.06
C TRP A 552 30.07 -23.60 -4.09
N LEU A 553 29.03 -23.69 -3.26
CA LEU A 553 28.97 -24.62 -2.12
C LEU A 553 30.20 -24.47 -1.21
N LYS A 554 31.11 -25.45 -1.20
CA LYS A 554 32.36 -25.42 -0.42
C LYS A 554 33.58 -24.98 -1.25
N VAL A 555 33.41 -24.79 -2.54
CA VAL A 555 34.49 -24.61 -3.52
C VAL A 555 34.75 -23.13 -3.72
N ASP A 556 36.01 -22.71 -3.55
CA ASP A 556 36.44 -21.33 -3.72
C ASP A 556 36.70 -21.03 -5.22
N LEU A 557 35.85 -20.18 -5.80
CA LEU A 557 35.88 -19.85 -7.22
C LEU A 557 37.09 -18.97 -7.57
N GLU A 558 37.52 -18.12 -6.64
CA GLU A 558 38.68 -17.24 -6.83
C GLU A 558 39.99 -18.04 -6.78
N LYS A 559 40.05 -19.07 -5.93
CA LYS A 559 41.16 -20.02 -5.94
C LYS A 559 41.24 -20.77 -7.27
N LEU A 560 40.10 -21.18 -7.83
CA LEU A 560 40.04 -21.88 -9.11
C LEU A 560 40.53 -21.00 -10.28
N SER A 561 40.19 -19.70 -10.27
CA SER A 561 40.63 -18.77 -11.32
C SER A 561 42.11 -18.39 -11.23
N LYS A 562 42.70 -18.43 -10.02
CA LYS A 562 44.10 -18.08 -9.74
C LYS A 562 45.09 -19.23 -9.85
N GLN A 563 44.63 -20.48 -9.88
CA GLN A 563 45.52 -21.61 -10.16
C GLN A 563 46.19 -21.37 -11.53
N GLN A 564 47.48 -21.73 -11.67
CA GLN A 564 48.30 -21.58 -12.91
C GLN A 564 47.74 -22.43 -14.08
N ARG A 565 46.49 -22.18 -14.46
CA ARG A 565 45.76 -22.85 -15.51
C ARG A 565 45.70 -21.90 -16.69
N ALA A 566 46.16 -22.38 -17.84
CA ALA A 566 46.28 -21.57 -19.03
C ALA A 566 45.01 -21.57 -19.88
N ARG A 567 44.01 -22.44 -19.61
CA ARG A 567 42.87 -22.66 -20.52
C ARG A 567 41.52 -22.82 -19.79
N PRO A 568 40.44 -22.19 -20.28
CA PRO A 568 39.07 -22.37 -19.77
C PRO A 568 38.57 -23.82 -19.69
N GLN A 569 39.01 -24.70 -20.59
CA GLN A 569 38.61 -26.12 -20.61
C GLN A 569 39.01 -26.85 -19.32
N GLU A 570 40.17 -26.52 -18.74
CA GLU A 570 40.63 -27.13 -17.49
C GLU A 570 39.72 -26.76 -16.32
N VAL A 571 39.23 -25.52 -16.31
CA VAL A 571 38.26 -25.05 -15.30
C VAL A 571 36.92 -25.77 -15.45
N PHE A 572 36.41 -25.92 -16.67
CA PHE A 572 35.15 -26.63 -16.89
C PHE A 572 35.20 -28.08 -16.46
N LYS A 573 36.29 -28.79 -16.79
CA LYS A 573 36.48 -30.18 -16.40
C LYS A 573 36.57 -30.34 -14.89
N GLU A 574 37.24 -29.42 -14.21
CA GLU A 574 37.31 -29.43 -12.75
C GLU A 574 35.95 -29.18 -12.09
N LEU A 575 35.20 -28.19 -12.57
CA LEU A 575 33.84 -27.96 -12.09
C LEU A 575 32.93 -29.16 -12.36
N GLU A 576 33.10 -29.85 -13.49
CA GLU A 576 32.40 -31.10 -13.82
C GLU A 576 32.72 -32.20 -12.80
N ASP A 577 34.00 -32.44 -12.50
CA ASP A 577 34.45 -33.48 -11.59
C ASP A 577 34.03 -33.19 -10.13
N ILE A 578 34.14 -31.93 -9.71
CA ILE A 578 33.66 -31.47 -8.40
C ILE A 578 32.14 -31.66 -8.29
N ALA A 579 31.39 -31.29 -9.34
CA ALA A 579 29.94 -31.46 -9.37
C ALA A 579 29.54 -32.93 -9.28
N LYS A 580 30.21 -33.83 -10.02
CA LYS A 580 29.99 -35.28 -9.92
C LYS A 580 30.24 -35.77 -8.49
N LYS A 581 31.32 -35.35 -7.86
CA LYS A 581 31.66 -35.74 -6.49
C LYS A 581 30.59 -35.30 -5.49
N GLU A 582 30.22 -34.02 -5.50
CA GLU A 582 29.18 -33.49 -4.60
C GLU A 582 27.81 -34.14 -4.86
N PHE A 583 27.52 -34.49 -6.12
CA PHE A 583 26.33 -35.25 -6.49
C PHE A 583 26.36 -36.65 -5.87
N SER A 584 27.41 -37.45 -6.13
CA SER A 584 27.53 -38.82 -5.63
C SER A 584 27.45 -38.90 -4.10
N GLU A 585 28.19 -38.04 -3.38
CA GLU A 585 28.18 -37.99 -1.92
C GLU A 585 26.79 -37.68 -1.34
N SER A 586 26.00 -36.88 -2.05
CA SER A 586 24.64 -36.50 -1.62
C SER A 586 23.57 -37.48 -2.11
N TRP A 587 23.80 -38.17 -3.24
CA TRP A 587 22.83 -38.99 -3.95
C TRP A 587 22.55 -40.33 -3.26
N GLU A 588 23.56 -40.95 -2.64
CA GLU A 588 23.43 -42.25 -1.96
C GLU A 588 22.30 -42.28 -0.92
N LYS A 589 21.95 -41.13 -0.34
CA LYS A 589 20.91 -41.00 0.69
C LYS A 589 19.51 -40.67 0.15
N ASN A 590 19.35 -40.50 -1.16
CA ASN A 590 18.18 -39.82 -1.76
C ASN A 590 17.58 -40.50 -3.01
N MET A 591 17.94 -41.76 -3.29
CA MET A 591 17.63 -42.49 -4.53
C MET A 591 16.13 -42.60 -4.93
N LEU A 592 15.20 -42.41 -3.99
CA LEU A 592 13.75 -42.60 -4.23
C LEU A 592 13.01 -41.28 -4.54
N LEU A 593 13.70 -40.14 -4.60
CA LEU A 593 13.06 -38.84 -4.81
C LEU A 593 12.82 -38.56 -6.30
N LYS A 594 11.62 -38.05 -6.62
CA LYS A 594 11.32 -37.49 -7.95
C LYS A 594 12.29 -36.33 -8.28
N PRO A 595 12.69 -36.13 -9.55
CA PRO A 595 13.60 -35.07 -9.96
C PRO A 595 13.25 -33.66 -9.47
N SER A 596 11.97 -33.26 -9.50
CA SER A 596 11.50 -31.97 -8.97
C SER A 596 11.67 -31.79 -7.46
N ARG A 597 11.82 -32.89 -6.71
CA ARG A 597 12.00 -32.89 -5.26
C ARG A 597 13.42 -33.24 -4.82
N TRP A 598 14.38 -33.27 -5.76
CA TRP A 598 15.77 -33.49 -5.40
C TRP A 598 16.25 -32.43 -4.38
N PRO A 599 17.13 -32.82 -3.44
CA PRO A 599 17.72 -31.89 -2.49
C PRO A 599 18.50 -30.77 -3.17
N ILE A 600 18.59 -29.63 -2.49
CA ILE A 600 19.26 -28.41 -2.97
C ILE A 600 20.65 -28.66 -3.56
N LYS A 601 21.51 -29.42 -2.84
CA LYS A 601 22.88 -29.70 -3.29
C LYS A 601 22.93 -30.54 -4.57
N ILE A 602 22.02 -31.51 -4.69
CA ILE A 602 21.94 -32.40 -5.86
C ILE A 602 21.51 -31.60 -7.08
N LEU A 603 20.51 -30.72 -6.94
CA LEU A 603 20.06 -29.83 -8.01
C LEU A 603 21.18 -28.87 -8.47
N ALA A 604 21.87 -28.25 -7.52
CA ALA A 604 23.00 -27.36 -7.81
C ALA A 604 24.14 -28.11 -8.52
N ALA A 605 24.52 -29.29 -8.03
CA ALA A 605 25.56 -30.12 -8.62
C ALA A 605 25.19 -30.59 -10.03
N ASN A 606 23.97 -31.08 -10.25
CA ASN A 606 23.51 -31.49 -11.58
C ASN A 606 23.52 -30.31 -12.56
N SER A 607 23.05 -29.12 -12.14
CA SER A 607 23.12 -27.92 -12.98
C SER A 607 24.56 -27.53 -13.34
N MET A 608 25.48 -27.53 -12.37
CA MET A 608 26.89 -27.21 -12.60
C MET A 608 27.55 -28.19 -13.56
N TYR A 609 27.30 -29.49 -13.38
CA TYR A 609 27.80 -30.54 -14.26
C TYR A 609 27.32 -30.34 -15.71
N ARG A 610 26.00 -30.24 -15.91
CA ARG A 610 25.42 -30.16 -17.26
C ARG A 610 25.87 -28.93 -18.04
N ILE A 611 25.88 -27.77 -17.37
CA ILE A 611 26.26 -26.50 -18.01
C ILE A 611 27.77 -26.52 -18.33
N SER A 612 28.62 -26.98 -17.40
CA SER A 612 30.07 -27.05 -17.64
C SER A 612 30.42 -27.99 -18.80
N GLN A 613 29.77 -29.15 -18.88
CA GLN A 613 29.98 -30.09 -19.98
C GLN A 613 29.46 -29.55 -21.32
N THR A 614 28.32 -28.85 -21.30
CA THR A 614 27.78 -28.17 -22.49
C THR A 614 28.72 -27.10 -23.01
N LEU A 615 29.28 -26.27 -22.13
CA LEU A 615 30.27 -25.25 -22.50
C LEU A 615 31.56 -25.87 -23.04
N THR A 616 32.00 -27.00 -22.48
CA THR A 616 33.18 -27.74 -22.96
C THR A 616 33.01 -28.19 -24.41
N LYS A 617 31.90 -28.88 -24.72
CA LYS A 617 31.58 -29.33 -26.10
C LYS A 617 31.48 -28.16 -27.09
N LYS A 618 30.93 -27.02 -26.65
CA LYS A 618 30.84 -25.81 -27.47
C LYS A 618 32.19 -25.18 -27.77
N TYR A 619 33.05 -25.12 -26.77
CA TYR A 619 34.40 -24.60 -26.92
C TYR A 619 35.19 -25.43 -27.94
N GLU A 620 35.08 -26.76 -27.87
CA GLU A 620 35.71 -27.71 -28.80
C GLU A 620 35.18 -27.59 -30.23
N SER A 621 33.87 -27.39 -30.41
CA SER A 621 33.24 -27.33 -31.74
C SER A 621 33.37 -25.97 -32.46
N ARG A 622 33.35 -24.84 -31.72
CA ARG A 622 33.37 -23.50 -32.31
C ARG A 622 34.77 -22.85 -32.39
N ASN A 623 35.83 -23.50 -31.89
CA ASN A 623 37.20 -22.99 -31.87
C ASN A 623 37.27 -21.55 -31.29
N ILE A 624 36.59 -21.31 -30.17
CA ILE A 624 36.43 -20.00 -29.51
C ILE A 624 37.80 -19.59 -28.92
N GLY A 625 38.58 -18.83 -29.68
CA GLY A 625 40.03 -18.69 -29.47
C GLY A 625 40.52 -17.84 -28.29
N THR A 626 39.66 -17.21 -27.46
CA THR A 626 40.10 -16.37 -26.32
C THR A 626 39.16 -16.43 -25.10
N GLU A 627 39.68 -16.23 -23.87
CA GLU A 627 38.88 -16.23 -22.64
C GLU A 627 37.81 -15.12 -22.65
N ASP A 628 38.13 -13.95 -23.21
CA ASP A 628 37.20 -12.82 -23.37
C ASP A 628 36.01 -13.14 -24.28
N THR A 629 36.22 -13.92 -25.34
CA THR A 629 35.11 -14.35 -26.21
C THR A 629 34.17 -15.32 -25.51
N LEU A 630 34.71 -16.19 -24.67
CA LEU A 630 33.92 -17.13 -23.87
C LEU A 630 33.13 -16.40 -22.78
N PHE A 631 33.75 -15.45 -22.09
CA PHE A 631 33.06 -14.62 -21.10
C PHE A 631 31.89 -13.86 -21.73
N ARG A 632 32.09 -13.26 -22.92
CA ARG A 632 31.02 -12.59 -23.68
C ARG A 632 29.88 -13.54 -24.07
N GLU A 633 30.18 -14.79 -24.40
CA GLU A 633 29.14 -15.79 -24.65
C GLU A 633 28.34 -16.11 -23.38
N VAL A 634 29.00 -16.21 -22.22
CA VAL A 634 28.32 -16.38 -20.93
C VAL A 634 27.46 -15.16 -20.60
N GLU A 635 27.96 -13.94 -20.78
CA GLU A 635 27.17 -12.70 -20.61
C GLU A 635 25.93 -12.69 -21.51
N ARG A 636 26.08 -13.11 -22.78
CA ARG A 636 24.97 -13.24 -23.72
C ARG A 636 23.94 -14.28 -23.26
N MET A 637 24.37 -15.47 -22.83
CA MET A 637 23.46 -16.50 -22.30
C MET A 637 22.71 -16.01 -21.06
N VAL A 638 23.41 -15.36 -20.13
CA VAL A 638 22.80 -14.72 -18.95
C VAL A 638 21.77 -13.67 -19.39
N SER A 639 22.13 -12.79 -20.33
CA SER A 639 21.22 -11.77 -20.86
C SER A 639 19.98 -12.37 -21.49
N ASP A 640 20.12 -13.40 -22.33
CA ASP A 640 19.00 -14.04 -23.03
C ASP A 640 18.05 -14.73 -22.05
N ILE A 641 18.58 -15.40 -21.02
CA ILE A 641 17.79 -16.03 -19.95
C ILE A 641 17.04 -14.96 -19.14
N VAL A 642 17.70 -13.86 -18.76
CA VAL A 642 17.03 -12.77 -18.04
C VAL A 642 15.96 -12.13 -18.92
N ALA A 643 16.27 -11.77 -20.17
CA ALA A 643 15.32 -11.20 -21.11
C ALA A 643 14.10 -12.11 -21.30
N GLY A 644 14.32 -13.43 -21.46
CA GLY A 644 13.26 -14.44 -21.57
C GLY A 644 12.40 -14.52 -20.32
N CYS A 645 12.98 -14.42 -19.13
CA CYS A 645 12.23 -14.33 -17.88
C CYS A 645 11.36 -13.06 -17.86
N PHE A 646 11.92 -11.93 -18.28
CA PHE A 646 11.24 -10.63 -18.36
C PHE A 646 10.12 -10.56 -19.41
N CYS A 647 10.03 -11.51 -20.34
CA CYS A 647 8.85 -11.73 -21.17
C CYS A 647 7.58 -11.96 -20.33
N ASN A 648 7.71 -12.44 -19.09
CA ASN A 648 6.58 -12.67 -18.17
C ASN A 648 6.12 -11.42 -17.39
N THR A 649 6.76 -10.26 -17.55
CA THR A 649 6.46 -9.05 -16.77
C THR A 649 4.98 -8.64 -16.85
N ALA A 650 4.39 -8.63 -18.05
CA ALA A 650 2.97 -8.28 -18.24
C ALA A 650 2.04 -9.21 -17.44
N ARG A 651 2.31 -10.52 -17.46
CA ARG A 651 1.55 -11.52 -16.70
C ARG A 651 1.71 -11.33 -15.19
N VAL A 652 2.93 -11.06 -14.72
CA VAL A 652 3.19 -10.81 -13.29
C VAL A 652 2.49 -9.53 -12.82
N VAL A 653 2.60 -8.43 -13.57
CA VAL A 653 1.85 -7.19 -13.32
C VAL A 653 0.35 -7.47 -13.31
N GLY A 654 -0.15 -8.27 -14.26
CA GLY A 654 -1.53 -8.71 -14.33
C GLY A 654 -1.99 -9.43 -13.08
N MET A 655 -1.30 -10.50 -12.70
CA MET A 655 -1.61 -11.27 -11.48
C MET A 655 -1.66 -10.38 -10.23
N GLN A 656 -0.78 -9.37 -10.14
CA GLN A 656 -0.83 -8.39 -9.06
C GLN A 656 -2.07 -7.47 -9.14
N CYS A 657 -2.50 -7.09 -10.35
CA CYS A 657 -3.71 -6.30 -10.58
C CYS A 657 -5.01 -7.08 -10.34
N LEU A 658 -4.99 -8.40 -10.52
CA LEU A 658 -6.15 -9.29 -10.42
C LEU A 658 -6.46 -9.73 -8.96
N VAL A 659 -5.69 -9.26 -7.98
CA VAL A 659 -5.99 -9.50 -6.56
C VAL A 659 -7.32 -8.84 -6.19
N THR A 660 -8.31 -9.63 -5.81
CA THR A 660 -9.67 -9.15 -5.49
C THR A 660 -9.88 -8.82 -4.02
N ALA A 661 -9.05 -9.36 -3.12
CA ALA A 661 -9.15 -9.14 -1.69
C ALA A 661 -9.06 -7.64 -1.34
N VAL A 662 -10.08 -7.11 -0.66
CA VAL A 662 -10.27 -5.67 -0.40
C VAL A 662 -9.09 -5.06 0.35
N GLU A 663 -8.51 -5.83 1.27
CA GLU A 663 -7.43 -5.41 2.16
C GLU A 663 -6.10 -5.24 1.42
N VAL A 664 -5.88 -6.04 0.36
CA VAL A 664 -4.57 -6.16 -0.30
C VAL A 664 -4.59 -5.58 -1.72
N ARG A 665 -5.75 -5.50 -2.39
CA ARG A 665 -5.87 -5.12 -3.81
C ARG A 665 -5.21 -3.77 -4.12
N GLU A 666 -5.46 -2.73 -3.31
CA GLU A 666 -4.90 -1.40 -3.54
C GLU A 666 -3.36 -1.43 -3.39
N ALA A 667 -2.84 -2.14 -2.38
CA ALA A 667 -1.41 -2.28 -2.18
C ALA A 667 -0.74 -3.10 -3.30
N SER A 668 -1.44 -4.13 -3.79
CA SER A 668 -0.98 -4.98 -4.89
C SER A 668 -0.85 -4.22 -6.20
N VAL A 669 -1.89 -3.49 -6.62
CA VAL A 669 -1.86 -2.67 -7.84
C VAL A 669 -0.82 -1.54 -7.73
N ARG A 670 -0.63 -0.97 -6.53
CA ARG A 670 0.43 0.02 -6.28
C ARG A 670 1.82 -0.56 -6.52
N GLU A 671 2.08 -1.78 -6.03
CA GLU A 671 3.35 -2.45 -6.28
C GLU A 671 3.52 -2.81 -7.75
N ALA A 672 2.43 -3.18 -8.44
CA ALA A 672 2.43 -3.40 -9.88
C ALA A 672 2.83 -2.14 -10.66
N ALA A 673 2.32 -0.96 -10.27
CA ALA A 673 2.71 0.32 -10.87
C ALA A 673 4.18 0.69 -10.64
N MET A 674 4.67 0.46 -9.42
CA MET A 674 6.08 0.65 -9.09
C MET A 674 6.97 -0.31 -9.89
N HIS A 675 6.57 -1.58 -9.98
CA HIS A 675 7.28 -2.61 -10.71
C HIS A 675 7.35 -2.29 -12.21
N LEU A 676 6.22 -1.91 -12.82
CA LEU A 676 6.16 -1.48 -14.22
C LEU A 676 7.16 -0.35 -14.51
N GLY A 677 7.24 0.67 -13.64
CA GLY A 677 8.23 1.74 -13.79
C GLY A 677 9.69 1.29 -13.65
N ARG A 678 9.97 0.31 -12.77
CA ARG A 678 11.32 -0.27 -12.61
C ARG A 678 11.75 -1.11 -13.81
N THR A 679 10.80 -1.65 -14.56
CA THR A 679 11.07 -2.56 -15.69
C THR A 679 10.91 -1.91 -17.06
N GLU A 680 10.45 -0.66 -17.15
CA GLU A 680 10.16 0.03 -18.42
C GLU A 680 11.28 -0.12 -19.47
N LYS A 681 12.51 0.30 -19.16
CA LYS A 681 13.64 0.18 -20.09
C LYS A 681 13.95 -1.27 -20.46
N ILE A 682 13.83 -2.19 -19.51
CA ILE A 682 14.03 -3.62 -19.77
C ILE A 682 12.97 -4.14 -20.74
N LEU A 683 11.71 -3.72 -20.60
CA LEU A 683 10.65 -4.10 -21.52
C LEU A 683 10.91 -3.53 -22.91
N GLU A 684 11.38 -2.28 -23.02
CA GLU A 684 11.79 -1.72 -24.31
C GLU A 684 12.89 -2.53 -24.99
N ILE A 685 13.89 -3.01 -24.23
CA ILE A 685 14.96 -3.88 -24.75
C ILE A 685 14.39 -5.25 -25.17
N VAL A 686 13.59 -5.88 -24.30
CA VAL A 686 12.97 -7.19 -24.58
C VAL A 686 12.06 -7.13 -25.81
N ASP A 687 11.30 -6.06 -25.97
CA ASP A 687 10.38 -5.88 -27.10
C ASP A 687 11.15 -5.70 -28.43
N ARG A 688 12.39 -5.15 -28.40
CA ARG A 688 13.29 -5.08 -29.57
C ARG A 688 13.82 -6.45 -29.99
N ARG A 689 13.96 -7.40 -29.06
CA ARG A 689 14.48 -8.75 -29.33
C ARG A 689 13.49 -9.72 -30.00
N CYS A 690 12.29 -9.24 -30.37
CA CYS A 690 11.25 -9.99 -31.09
C CYS A 690 10.89 -11.33 -30.42
N ILE A 691 9.93 -11.29 -29.48
CA ILE A 691 9.47 -12.49 -28.75
C ILE A 691 8.91 -13.54 -29.73
N PRO A 692 9.36 -14.80 -29.66
CA PRO A 692 8.80 -15.88 -30.47
C PRO A 692 7.33 -16.17 -30.13
N ALA A 693 6.57 -16.65 -31.12
CA ALA A 693 5.16 -17.01 -30.95
C ALA A 693 5.01 -18.27 -30.08
N LEU A 694 4.99 -18.08 -28.75
CA LEU A 694 4.87 -19.11 -27.72
C LEU A 694 3.54 -18.94 -26.97
N SER A 695 2.94 -20.06 -26.55
CA SER A 695 1.82 -20.01 -25.61
C SER A 695 2.29 -19.56 -24.22
N HIS A 696 1.42 -18.91 -23.44
CA HIS A 696 1.77 -18.38 -22.11
C HIS A 696 2.30 -19.41 -21.12
N HIS A 697 1.83 -20.65 -21.21
CA HIS A 697 2.33 -21.73 -20.38
C HIS A 697 3.78 -22.08 -20.73
N LYS A 698 4.15 -22.01 -22.01
CA LYS A 698 5.52 -22.21 -22.47
C LYS A 698 6.42 -20.99 -22.19
N VAL A 699 5.90 -19.77 -22.28
CA VAL A 699 6.67 -18.54 -21.94
C VAL A 699 7.05 -18.49 -20.45
N ALA A 700 6.21 -19.05 -19.58
CA ALA A 700 6.44 -19.04 -18.13
C ALA A 700 7.57 -19.98 -17.68
N LYS A 701 7.76 -21.11 -18.35
CA LYS A 701 8.75 -22.14 -17.99
C LYS A 701 9.93 -22.09 -18.96
N ILE A 702 11.16 -21.98 -18.46
CA ILE A 702 12.37 -21.96 -19.32
C ILE A 702 12.46 -23.19 -20.23
N ASP A 703 12.00 -24.36 -19.76
CA ASP A 703 11.94 -25.59 -20.56
C ASP A 703 10.98 -25.47 -21.76
N GLY A 704 9.92 -24.67 -21.66
CA GLY A 704 9.00 -24.39 -22.77
C GLY A 704 9.68 -23.58 -23.89
N TRP A 705 10.59 -22.68 -23.54
CA TRP A 705 11.44 -21.97 -24.50
C TRP A 705 12.44 -22.93 -25.16
N ARG A 706 13.08 -23.80 -24.38
CA ARG A 706 14.01 -24.80 -24.90
C ARG A 706 13.32 -25.74 -25.90
N GLU A 707 12.13 -26.23 -25.57
CA GLU A 707 11.33 -27.09 -26.46
C GLU A 707 11.03 -26.41 -27.80
N PHE A 708 10.61 -25.14 -27.78
CA PHE A 708 10.30 -24.38 -29.00
C PHE A 708 11.52 -24.24 -29.93
N TYR A 709 12.67 -23.84 -29.39
CA TYR A 709 13.87 -23.67 -30.20
C TYR A 709 14.41 -25.01 -30.73
N LYS A 710 14.17 -26.12 -30.04
CA LYS A 710 14.49 -27.48 -30.55
C LYS A 710 13.63 -27.80 -31.77
N THR A 711 12.31 -27.68 -31.65
CA THR A 711 11.37 -28.01 -32.74
C THR A 711 11.66 -27.18 -34.00
N ASN A 712 11.95 -25.88 -33.84
CA ASN A 712 12.26 -25.02 -35.00
C ASN A 712 13.64 -25.28 -35.62
N LYS A 713 14.62 -25.81 -34.87
CA LYS A 713 15.90 -26.28 -35.46
C LYS A 713 15.74 -27.56 -36.27
N CYS A 714 14.75 -28.39 -35.95
CA CYS A 714 14.49 -29.67 -36.63
C CYS A 714 13.67 -29.53 -37.93
N ILE A 715 13.13 -28.35 -38.25
CA ILE A 715 12.49 -28.09 -39.54
C ILE A 715 13.60 -27.69 -40.52
N PRO A 716 13.85 -28.44 -41.61
CA PRO A 716 14.82 -28.03 -42.62
C PRO A 716 14.38 -26.68 -43.18
N SER A 717 15.31 -25.72 -43.24
CA SER A 717 15.16 -24.44 -43.91
C SER A 717 15.05 -24.63 -45.42
N SER A 718 13.95 -25.23 -45.86
CA SER A 718 13.45 -25.19 -47.23
C SER A 718 11.95 -24.92 -47.12
N THR A 719 11.52 -23.79 -47.66
CA THR A 719 10.14 -23.29 -47.74
C THR A 719 9.58 -22.53 -46.53
N THR A 720 10.25 -21.47 -46.08
CA THR A 720 9.60 -20.15 -45.89
C THR A 720 10.65 -19.09 -45.60
N HIS A 721 10.82 -18.12 -46.50
CA HIS A 721 11.33 -16.82 -46.09
C HIS A 721 10.39 -16.26 -45.02
N PRO A 722 10.86 -15.84 -43.82
CA PRO A 722 10.07 -14.92 -43.02
C PRO A 722 10.02 -13.63 -43.83
N SER A 723 8.88 -13.38 -44.46
CA SER A 723 8.62 -12.09 -45.08
C SER A 723 8.82 -11.02 -44.01
N THR A 724 9.73 -10.11 -44.31
CA THR A 724 9.76 -8.74 -43.79
C THR A 724 8.38 -8.13 -43.93
N GLN A 725 7.54 -8.25 -42.91
CA GLN A 725 6.36 -7.40 -42.69
C GLN A 725 6.31 -6.97 -41.23
N CYS A 726 7.25 -6.08 -40.92
CA CYS A 726 7.02 -5.05 -39.91
C CYS A 726 6.22 -3.95 -40.60
N THR A 727 4.89 -4.03 -40.60
CA THR A 727 4.00 -2.95 -41.07
C THR A 727 2.80 -2.79 -40.14
N THR A 728 3.01 -2.08 -39.03
CA THR A 728 1.93 -1.36 -38.35
C THR A 728 1.83 0.04 -38.99
N ARG A 729 1.17 0.16 -40.16
CA ARG A 729 0.68 1.47 -40.66
C ARG A 729 -0.36 1.48 -41.80
N GLN A 730 -1.03 0.38 -42.14
CA GLN A 730 -2.07 0.39 -43.19
C GLN A 730 -3.35 -0.36 -42.80
N LEU A 731 -4.02 0.11 -41.76
CA LEU A 731 -5.41 -0.28 -41.46
C LEU A 731 -6.27 0.95 -41.12
N ILE A 732 -5.95 2.08 -41.76
CA ILE A 732 -6.78 3.27 -41.88
C ILE A 732 -6.69 3.64 -43.36
N LEU A 733 -7.85 3.77 -44.04
CA LEU A 733 -8.06 3.95 -45.49
C LEU A 733 -8.36 2.68 -46.29
N THR A 734 -9.47 2.00 -45.97
CA THR A 734 -10.41 1.49 -47.00
C THR A 734 -11.75 1.10 -46.35
N ILE A 735 -12.49 2.11 -45.88
CA ILE A 735 -13.96 2.08 -45.81
C ILE A 735 -14.41 3.43 -46.35
N GLU A 736 -14.45 3.52 -47.68
CA GLU A 736 -15.27 4.47 -48.44
C GLU A 736 -15.33 3.98 -49.89
N LYS A 737 -16.22 3.01 -50.11
CA LYS A 737 -17.14 2.93 -51.25
C LYS A 737 -18.17 1.84 -51.00
#